data_AF-A0A4U0NFQ5-F1
#
_entry.id   AF-A0A4U0NFQ5-F1
#
_cell.length_a   1.000
_cell.length_b   1.000
_cell.length_c   1.000
_cell.angle_alpha   90.00
_cell.angle_beta   90.00
_cell.angle_gamma   90.00
#
_symmetry.space_group_name_H-M   'P 1'
#
loop_
_entity.id
_entity.type
_entity.pdbx_description
1 polymer ?
#
loop_
_entity_poly.entity_id
_entity_poly.type
_entity_poly.pdbx_seq_one_letter_code
_entity_poly.pdbx_strand_id
1 'polypeptide(L)'
;MGAVRRAGMLLVVGWLAVLFTAGGAQAAPVGQQAPTQAAYLAERLRENPVYISDQIPREVPRSTAPEFAREARRLSVPTYVVVLPRSSLTVDTSGLLAGIHDRLGRKGLYVAVSESGLDEVETYGVSLPAKDASTATLYELPYDATARETFRHFVDVLVSGQAPQRAEAARARYGGPDASDEPSNLHTSHTDREDQSFLTGIAVTGIPLSALLITIYAWQRHRVRHAPGTAGPGPFPRARLIPLGAAALAVAGLLAFTASQIYDDTTSGDGARPTAADMRARIDRFADGLRRDPLYVDPETPSELDAAERAHLRDRLRSLKIPVLIAAVPTPLEDESRGSAELLAKSLHDRLHRDALYVIANPASGMIDLFNYGARIGDDYFLERPREIEYPRSADPRLGPRLDTLLTFVARTPPAAPGHPPYPPPPAEDPVTERALPGLFAGDFDAGLLVGTFAAGLLFGLVAAGCAVGRAGRRRLRPRPSGPARTPEVSGARTPEAPDRPSLSWLRRTARREVDALTAALESATSLSEERRRRAWECLDAAALLIDGESDGRIDADAGPADLACAIVLTRAGRASTEDPDAGPHVCGRNPLHGAARGRREIQPDGDSDVLGRVIPVCEACRETPGPMLRLRSSTTGGGDPYVPYPTLPGPLAALGDGASTDQLTSDVREHFGVH
;
A
#
# COMPACT_ATOMS: atom_id res chain seq x y z
N MET A 1 -31.66 30.95 -106.74
CA MET A 1 -30.35 31.06 -106.04
C MET A 1 -30.17 32.52 -105.67
N GLY A 2 -30.13 32.99 -104.43
CA GLY A 2 -30.24 32.34 -103.13
C GLY A 2 -30.08 33.44 -102.05
N ALA A 3 -31.00 33.51 -101.10
CA ALA A 3 -30.79 34.06 -99.75
C ALA A 3 -32.08 33.87 -98.91
N VAL A 4 -32.64 32.67 -98.95
CA VAL A 4 -33.62 32.18 -97.97
C VAL A 4 -32.82 31.44 -96.91
N ARG A 5 -32.51 32.07 -95.77
CA ARG A 5 -31.98 31.40 -94.55
C ARG A 5 -31.81 32.38 -93.37
N ARG A 6 -32.87 33.07 -92.95
CA ARG A 6 -32.90 33.79 -91.65
C ARG A 6 -34.26 33.72 -90.92
N ALA A 7 -35.02 32.65 -91.12
CA ALA A 7 -36.28 32.40 -90.43
C ALA A 7 -36.28 31.12 -89.57
N GLY A 8 -35.10 30.52 -89.31
CA GLY A 8 -34.97 29.19 -88.70
C GLY A 8 -34.18 29.11 -87.40
N MET A 9 -33.94 30.23 -86.70
CA MET A 9 -33.06 30.23 -85.50
C MET A 9 -33.64 30.97 -84.28
N LEU A 10 -34.88 31.47 -84.36
CA LEU A 10 -35.56 32.12 -83.21
C LEU A 10 -36.76 31.32 -82.67
N LEU A 11 -37.09 30.18 -83.28
CA LEU A 11 -38.19 29.30 -82.84
C LEU A 11 -37.72 28.02 -82.09
N VAL A 12 -36.41 27.76 -82.02
CA VAL A 12 -35.85 26.60 -81.29
C VAL A 12 -35.42 26.95 -79.86
N VAL A 13 -35.18 28.23 -79.55
CA VAL A 13 -34.82 28.67 -78.19
C VAL A 13 -36.05 28.91 -77.31
N GLY A 14 -37.23 29.19 -77.91
CA GLY A 14 -38.48 29.37 -77.18
C GLY A 14 -39.21 28.09 -76.77
N TRP A 15 -38.90 26.94 -77.39
CA TRP A 15 -39.53 25.65 -77.08
C TRP A 15 -38.70 24.77 -76.12
N LEU A 16 -37.41 25.09 -75.92
CA LEU A 16 -36.56 24.44 -74.91
C LEU A 16 -36.71 25.04 -73.50
N ALA A 17 -37.37 26.20 -73.36
CA ALA A 17 -37.64 26.84 -72.07
C ALA A 17 -38.98 26.40 -71.41
N VAL A 18 -39.84 25.67 -72.13
CA VAL A 18 -41.17 25.22 -71.64
C VAL A 18 -41.22 23.70 -71.39
N LEU A 19 -40.19 22.95 -71.80
CA LEU A 19 -40.05 21.52 -71.50
C LEU A 19 -39.18 21.20 -70.25
N PHE A 20 -38.67 22.23 -69.57
CA PHE A 20 -38.01 22.10 -68.26
C PHE A 20 -38.88 22.56 -67.07
N THR A 21 -40.16 22.90 -67.31
CA THR A 21 -41.16 23.23 -66.27
C THR A 21 -42.12 22.07 -65.98
N ALA A 22 -41.66 20.83 -66.15
CA ALA A 22 -42.24 19.63 -65.57
C ALA A 22 -41.18 18.94 -64.70
N GLY A 23 -40.52 19.73 -63.84
CA GLY A 23 -39.74 19.19 -62.73
C GLY A 23 -40.71 18.49 -61.79
N GLY A 24 -40.60 17.16 -61.72
CA GLY A 24 -41.39 16.35 -60.81
C GLY A 24 -41.39 16.97 -59.43
N ALA A 25 -42.54 16.92 -58.77
CA ALA A 25 -42.61 17.04 -57.32
C ALA A 25 -41.71 15.94 -56.73
N GLN A 26 -40.41 16.23 -56.62
CA GLN A 26 -39.55 15.55 -55.69
C GLN A 26 -40.19 15.84 -54.34
N ALA A 27 -40.78 14.79 -53.76
CA ALA A 27 -41.01 14.75 -52.34
C ALA A 27 -39.78 15.37 -51.67
N ALA A 28 -39.98 16.43 -50.89
CA ALA A 28 -38.94 16.97 -50.05
C ALA A 28 -38.26 15.77 -49.36
N PRO A 29 -36.91 15.67 -49.36
CA PRO A 29 -36.25 14.54 -48.76
C PRO A 29 -36.77 14.42 -47.33
N VAL A 30 -37.46 13.30 -47.08
CA VAL A 30 -37.84 12.84 -45.75
C VAL A 30 -36.62 13.05 -44.86
N GLY A 31 -36.82 13.79 -43.77
CA GLY A 31 -35.78 14.48 -43.01
C GLY A 31 -34.48 13.67 -42.91
N GLN A 32 -33.35 14.33 -43.20
CA GLN A 32 -32.02 13.75 -43.07
C GLN A 32 -31.90 13.07 -41.70
N GLN A 33 -31.99 11.74 -41.71
CA GLN A 33 -31.75 10.92 -40.52
C GLN A 33 -30.33 11.24 -40.07
N ALA A 34 -30.16 11.58 -38.80
CA ALA A 34 -28.80 11.77 -38.28
C ALA A 34 -28.02 10.47 -38.53
N PRO A 35 -26.78 10.56 -39.04
CA PRO A 35 -25.98 9.39 -39.37
C PRO A 35 -25.88 8.47 -38.14
N THR A 36 -25.98 7.16 -38.35
CA THR A 36 -25.66 6.19 -37.29
C THR A 36 -24.20 6.38 -36.85
N GLN A 37 -23.85 5.99 -35.62
CA GLN A 37 -22.48 6.10 -35.09
C GLN A 37 -21.45 5.53 -36.08
N ALA A 38 -21.69 4.30 -36.57
CA ALA A 38 -20.86 3.67 -37.60
C ALA A 38 -20.74 4.49 -38.90
N ALA A 39 -21.82 5.16 -39.34
CA ALA A 39 -21.78 6.01 -40.53
C ALA A 39 -20.91 7.25 -40.32
N TYR A 40 -21.05 7.88 -39.16
CA TYR A 40 -20.26 9.05 -38.79
C TYR A 40 -18.77 8.71 -38.70
N LEU A 41 -18.43 7.61 -37.99
CA LEU A 41 -17.05 7.16 -37.86
C LEU A 41 -16.45 6.72 -39.21
N ALA A 42 -17.22 6.03 -40.06
CA ALA A 42 -16.77 5.70 -41.41
C ALA A 42 -16.48 6.95 -42.26
N GLU A 43 -17.26 8.03 -42.12
CA GLU A 43 -16.95 9.31 -42.78
C GLU A 43 -15.63 9.90 -42.29
N ARG A 44 -15.42 9.93 -40.97
CA ARG A 44 -14.17 10.41 -40.39
C ARG A 44 -12.97 9.57 -40.83
N LEU A 45 -13.14 8.26 -40.92
CA LEU A 45 -12.12 7.34 -41.39
C LEU A 45 -11.82 7.44 -42.91
N ARG A 46 -12.75 7.96 -43.72
CA ARG A 46 -12.47 8.30 -45.12
C ARG A 46 -11.53 9.47 -45.24
N GLU A 47 -11.67 10.47 -44.38
CA GLU A 47 -10.81 11.65 -44.33
C GLU A 47 -9.42 11.28 -43.78
N ASN A 48 -9.38 10.57 -42.65
CA ASN A 48 -8.14 10.16 -41.99
C ASN A 48 -8.27 8.74 -41.42
N PRO A 49 -7.34 7.81 -41.69
CA PRO A 49 -7.46 6.42 -41.23
C PRO A 49 -7.36 6.26 -39.70
N VAL A 50 -7.06 7.33 -38.96
CA VAL A 50 -7.09 7.36 -37.50
C VAL A 50 -8.06 8.45 -37.08
N TYR A 51 -9.03 8.08 -36.27
CA TYR A 51 -9.97 8.98 -35.63
C TYR A 51 -9.81 8.92 -34.11
N ILE A 52 -9.62 10.07 -33.47
CA ILE A 52 -9.61 10.20 -32.01
C ILE A 52 -10.79 11.08 -31.61
N SER A 53 -11.61 10.61 -30.68
CA SER A 53 -12.75 11.36 -30.16
C SER A 53 -12.31 12.63 -29.42
N ASP A 54 -13.12 13.69 -29.47
CA ASP A 54 -12.95 14.85 -28.59
C ASP A 54 -13.64 14.67 -27.23
N GLN A 55 -14.18 13.49 -26.94
CA GLN A 55 -14.78 13.16 -25.65
C GLN A 55 -13.75 12.78 -24.58
N ILE A 56 -12.51 12.48 -24.98
CA ILE A 56 -11.40 12.09 -24.08
C ILE A 56 -10.12 12.92 -24.27
N PRO A 57 -10.21 14.26 -24.45
CA PRO A 57 -9.06 15.08 -24.79
C PRO A 57 -8.02 15.11 -23.67
N ARG A 58 -8.40 14.84 -22.41
CA ARG A 58 -7.46 14.73 -21.29
C ARG A 58 -6.64 13.46 -21.40
N GLU A 59 -7.29 12.34 -21.73
CA GLU A 59 -6.63 11.05 -21.79
C GLU A 59 -5.86 10.82 -23.09
N VAL A 60 -6.55 11.00 -24.21
CA VAL A 60 -6.00 10.81 -25.55
C VAL A 60 -6.29 12.06 -26.40
N PRO A 61 -5.39 13.07 -26.37
CA PRO A 61 -5.57 14.28 -27.16
C PRO A 61 -5.61 13.98 -28.67
N ARG A 62 -6.48 14.66 -29.44
CA ARG A 62 -6.55 14.50 -30.91
C ARG A 62 -5.23 14.84 -31.61
N SER A 63 -4.46 15.75 -31.03
CA SER A 63 -3.11 16.09 -31.48
C SER A 63 -2.14 14.89 -31.52
N THR A 64 -2.44 13.77 -30.84
CA THR A 64 -1.66 12.52 -30.88
C THR A 64 -1.97 11.62 -32.08
N ALA A 65 -3.02 11.90 -32.87
CA ALA A 65 -3.41 11.08 -34.03
C ALA A 65 -2.28 10.78 -35.03
N PRO A 66 -1.32 11.70 -35.32
CA PRO A 66 -0.17 11.39 -36.18
C PRO A 66 0.73 10.27 -35.66
N GLU A 67 0.77 10.03 -34.36
CA GLU A 67 1.56 8.98 -33.70
C GLU A 67 0.90 7.62 -33.89
N PHE A 68 -0.40 7.50 -33.61
CA PHE A 68 -1.18 6.32 -33.98
C PHE A 68 -1.07 6.01 -35.48
N ALA A 69 -1.16 7.02 -36.33
CA ALA A 69 -1.02 6.83 -37.78
C ALA A 69 0.40 6.35 -38.17
N ARG A 70 1.43 6.74 -37.41
CA ARG A 70 2.81 6.27 -37.61
C ARG A 70 2.95 4.80 -37.26
N GLU A 71 2.38 4.37 -36.14
CA GLU A 71 2.36 2.97 -35.75
C GLU A 71 1.55 2.12 -36.74
N ALA A 72 0.36 2.57 -37.13
CA ALA A 72 -0.48 1.90 -38.12
C ALA A 72 0.24 1.69 -39.48
N ARG A 73 1.06 2.65 -39.91
CA ARG A 73 1.85 2.56 -41.17
C ARG A 73 2.97 1.51 -41.12
N ARG A 74 3.37 1.03 -39.95
CA ARG A 74 4.34 -0.07 -39.82
C ARG A 74 3.74 -1.40 -40.26
N LEU A 75 2.42 -1.51 -40.27
CA LEU A 75 1.69 -2.67 -40.79
C LEU A 75 1.62 -2.59 -42.32
N SER A 76 1.90 -3.70 -43.00
CA SER A 76 1.81 -3.82 -44.46
C SER A 76 0.36 -3.91 -45.00
N VAL A 77 -0.65 -3.59 -44.17
CA VAL A 77 -2.07 -3.60 -44.53
C VAL A 77 -2.71 -2.25 -44.18
N PRO A 78 -3.74 -1.80 -44.92
CA PRO A 78 -4.54 -0.65 -44.51
C PRO A 78 -5.10 -0.88 -43.11
N THR A 79 -4.88 0.08 -42.21
CA THR A 79 -5.30 -0.01 -40.81
C THR A 79 -6.12 1.21 -40.44
N TYR A 80 -7.30 0.98 -39.91
CA TYR A 80 -8.26 2.00 -39.50
C TYR A 80 -8.44 1.95 -37.98
N VAL A 81 -8.16 3.05 -37.31
CA VAL A 81 -8.16 3.13 -35.84
C VAL A 81 -9.22 4.14 -35.40
N VAL A 82 -10.11 3.71 -34.52
CA VAL A 82 -11.01 4.61 -33.79
C VAL A 82 -10.65 4.58 -32.31
N VAL A 83 -10.38 5.76 -31.76
CA VAL A 83 -10.15 5.95 -30.32
C VAL A 83 -11.35 6.68 -29.74
N LEU A 84 -12.15 5.98 -28.94
CA LEU A 84 -13.43 6.45 -28.38
C LEU A 84 -13.44 6.23 -26.86
N PRO A 85 -14.15 7.04 -26.06
CA PRO A 85 -14.34 6.70 -24.66
C PRO A 85 -15.01 5.35 -24.52
N ARG A 86 -14.71 4.62 -23.45
CA ARG A 86 -15.36 3.33 -23.17
C ARG A 86 -16.88 3.44 -23.11
N SER A 87 -17.43 4.57 -22.65
CA SER A 87 -18.89 4.80 -22.62
C SER A 87 -19.54 4.87 -24.02
N SER A 88 -18.76 5.17 -25.06
CA SER A 88 -19.22 5.21 -26.45
C SER A 88 -19.02 3.86 -27.17
N LEU A 89 -18.31 2.91 -26.55
CA LEU A 89 -18.18 1.54 -27.00
C LEU A 89 -19.23 0.66 -26.30
N THR A 90 -20.09 0.01 -27.09
CA THR A 90 -21.13 -0.87 -26.54
C THR A 90 -20.59 -2.28 -26.28
N VAL A 91 -21.40 -3.15 -25.67
CA VAL A 91 -21.09 -4.60 -25.58
C VAL A 91 -20.83 -5.23 -26.95
N ASP A 92 -21.42 -4.68 -28.03
CA ASP A 92 -21.22 -5.13 -29.41
C ASP A 92 -20.23 -4.22 -30.19
N THR A 93 -19.02 -4.03 -29.66
CA THR A 93 -17.96 -3.28 -30.37
C THR A 93 -17.57 -3.94 -31.69
N SER A 94 -17.63 -5.28 -31.77
CA SER A 94 -17.38 -6.01 -33.03
C SER A 94 -18.43 -5.64 -34.10
N GLY A 95 -19.71 -5.52 -33.72
CA GLY A 95 -20.78 -5.02 -34.60
C GLY A 95 -20.58 -3.56 -35.03
N LEU A 96 -20.03 -2.70 -34.16
CA LEU A 96 -19.65 -1.33 -34.53
C LEU A 96 -18.57 -1.33 -35.61
N LEU A 97 -17.48 -2.10 -35.43
CA LEU A 97 -16.40 -2.20 -36.43
C LEU A 97 -16.89 -2.79 -37.75
N ALA A 98 -17.77 -3.79 -37.72
CA ALA A 98 -18.43 -4.33 -38.91
C ALA A 98 -19.26 -3.27 -39.65
N GLY A 99 -20.08 -2.50 -38.91
CA GLY A 99 -20.87 -1.42 -39.48
C GLY A 99 -20.01 -0.30 -40.08
N ILE A 100 -18.87 0.01 -39.47
CA ILE A 100 -17.89 0.96 -40.02
C ILE A 100 -17.31 0.39 -41.31
N HIS A 101 -16.86 -0.87 -41.32
CA HIS A 101 -16.33 -1.54 -42.51
C HIS A 101 -17.33 -1.52 -43.67
N ASP A 102 -18.60 -1.87 -43.42
CA ASP A 102 -19.64 -1.92 -44.46
C ASP A 102 -19.90 -0.54 -45.08
N ARG A 103 -19.77 0.53 -44.29
CA ARG A 103 -19.95 1.92 -44.74
C ARG A 103 -18.70 2.54 -45.34
N LEU A 104 -17.52 2.06 -44.95
CA LEU A 104 -16.24 2.51 -45.48
C LEU A 104 -15.90 1.79 -46.79
N GLY A 105 -16.28 0.51 -46.91
CA GLY A 105 -16.11 -0.33 -48.09
C GLY A 105 -14.65 -0.66 -48.40
N ARG A 106 -13.76 -0.63 -47.40
CA ARG A 106 -12.32 -0.84 -47.58
C ARG A 106 -11.82 -2.07 -46.83
N LYS A 107 -10.98 -2.86 -47.48
CA LYS A 107 -10.27 -3.97 -46.83
C LYS A 107 -9.20 -3.42 -45.88
N GLY A 108 -8.98 -4.10 -44.76
CA GLY A 108 -7.98 -3.68 -43.78
C GLY A 108 -8.19 -4.27 -42.39
N LEU A 109 -7.32 -3.86 -41.48
CA LEU A 109 -7.44 -4.06 -40.04
C LEU A 109 -8.24 -2.89 -39.44
N TYR A 110 -9.25 -3.19 -38.64
CA TYR A 110 -10.08 -2.21 -37.95
C TYR A 110 -9.86 -2.39 -36.44
N VAL A 111 -9.57 -1.30 -35.76
CA VAL A 111 -9.14 -1.30 -34.36
C VAL A 111 -9.96 -0.29 -33.57
N ALA A 112 -10.61 -0.73 -32.51
CA ALA A 112 -11.21 0.12 -31.49
C ALA A 112 -10.31 0.17 -30.26
N VAL A 113 -9.99 1.38 -29.82
CA VAL A 113 -9.17 1.67 -28.64
C VAL A 113 -9.95 2.63 -27.74
N SER A 114 -9.85 2.47 -26.44
CA SER A 114 -10.34 3.41 -25.43
C SER A 114 -9.23 3.87 -24.50
N GLU A 115 -9.57 4.73 -23.55
CA GLU A 115 -8.71 5.08 -22.41
C GLU A 115 -8.27 3.85 -21.61
N SER A 116 -9.04 2.75 -21.64
CA SER A 116 -8.69 1.47 -20.98
C SER A 116 -7.78 0.56 -21.82
N GLY A 117 -7.41 0.96 -23.05
CA GLY A 117 -6.59 0.17 -23.95
C GLY A 117 -7.35 -0.39 -25.15
N LEU A 118 -7.02 -1.63 -25.56
CA LEU A 118 -7.52 -2.24 -26.79
C LEU A 118 -8.85 -2.97 -26.55
N ASP A 119 -9.95 -2.41 -27.05
CA ASP A 119 -11.29 -2.99 -26.83
C ASP A 119 -11.64 -4.07 -27.85
N GLU A 120 -11.36 -3.83 -29.13
CA GLU A 120 -11.74 -4.76 -30.20
C GLU A 120 -10.86 -4.62 -31.44
N VAL A 121 -10.63 -5.75 -32.11
CA VAL A 121 -9.90 -5.81 -33.38
C VAL A 121 -10.58 -6.75 -34.37
N GLU A 122 -10.76 -6.28 -35.60
CA GLU A 122 -11.38 -7.05 -36.68
C GLU A 122 -10.59 -6.92 -37.99
N THR A 123 -10.50 -8.02 -38.74
CA THR A 123 -9.83 -8.05 -40.04
C THR A 123 -10.85 -8.30 -41.15
N TYR A 124 -10.89 -7.40 -42.13
CA TYR A 124 -11.78 -7.54 -43.27
C TYR A 124 -10.99 -7.60 -44.57
N GLY A 125 -11.00 -8.77 -45.21
CA GLY A 125 -10.31 -9.00 -46.49
C GLY A 125 -8.78 -8.98 -46.40
N VAL A 126 -8.21 -9.08 -45.21
CA VAL A 126 -6.77 -9.23 -44.93
C VAL A 126 -6.55 -10.38 -43.95
N SER A 127 -5.38 -11.04 -44.01
CA SER A 127 -5.03 -12.12 -43.10
C SER A 127 -3.95 -11.64 -42.13
N LEU A 128 -4.34 -11.45 -40.87
CA LEU A 128 -3.46 -11.11 -39.75
C LEU A 128 -3.93 -11.87 -38.50
N PRO A 129 -3.01 -12.33 -37.63
CA PRO A 129 -3.35 -12.92 -36.34
C PRO A 129 -3.75 -11.84 -35.33
N ALA A 130 -4.74 -11.01 -35.67
CA ALA A 130 -5.13 -9.83 -34.90
C ALA A 130 -5.67 -10.19 -33.50
N LYS A 131 -6.50 -11.24 -33.38
CA LYS A 131 -7.05 -11.68 -32.09
C LYS A 131 -5.96 -12.23 -31.16
N ASP A 132 -4.97 -12.94 -31.70
CA ASP A 132 -3.81 -13.38 -30.92
C ASP A 132 -2.95 -12.20 -30.48
N ALA A 133 -2.71 -11.24 -31.37
CA ALA A 133 -1.95 -10.03 -31.02
C ALA A 133 -2.67 -9.19 -29.95
N SER A 134 -4.00 -9.07 -30.05
CA SER A 134 -4.84 -8.42 -29.04
C SER A 134 -4.76 -9.14 -27.70
N THR A 135 -4.84 -10.47 -27.70
CA THR A 135 -4.64 -11.27 -26.49
C THR A 135 -3.26 -11.04 -25.88
N ALA A 136 -2.19 -11.16 -26.67
CA ALA A 136 -0.82 -10.95 -26.17
C ALA A 136 -0.69 -9.56 -25.54
N THR A 137 -1.23 -8.54 -26.20
CA THR A 137 -1.23 -7.16 -25.70
C THR A 137 -1.95 -7.01 -24.37
N LEU A 138 -3.13 -7.63 -24.23
CA LEU A 138 -3.93 -7.59 -23.00
C LEU A 138 -3.18 -8.14 -21.78
N TYR A 139 -2.37 -9.18 -21.96
CA TYR A 139 -1.66 -9.85 -20.86
C TYR A 139 -0.23 -9.32 -20.63
N GLU A 140 0.43 -8.81 -21.67
CA GLU A 140 1.82 -8.37 -21.58
C GLU A 140 1.97 -6.91 -21.12
N LEU A 141 0.90 -6.12 -21.17
CA LEU A 141 0.90 -4.73 -20.70
C LEU A 141 0.22 -4.59 -19.34
N PRO A 142 0.73 -3.70 -18.47
CA PRO A 142 0.07 -3.36 -17.22
C PRO A 142 -1.16 -2.48 -17.44
N TYR A 143 -1.98 -2.35 -16.39
CA TYR A 143 -3.23 -1.60 -16.43
C TYR A 143 -3.06 -0.10 -16.68
N ASP A 144 -1.91 0.47 -16.30
CA ASP A 144 -1.60 1.89 -16.49
C ASP A 144 -1.07 2.22 -17.90
N ALA A 145 -0.96 1.23 -18.78
CA ALA A 145 -0.55 1.45 -20.17
C ALA A 145 -1.56 2.35 -20.91
N THR A 146 -1.08 3.45 -21.48
CA THR A 146 -1.94 4.40 -22.20
C THR A 146 -2.47 3.78 -23.50
N ALA A 147 -3.57 4.34 -24.04
CA ALA A 147 -4.14 3.93 -25.32
C ALA A 147 -3.10 3.87 -26.46
N ARG A 148 -2.15 4.82 -26.48
CA ARG A 148 -1.09 4.89 -27.48
C ARG A 148 -0.05 3.79 -27.31
N GLU A 149 0.36 3.50 -26.07
CA GLU A 149 1.31 2.42 -25.77
C GLU A 149 0.71 1.06 -26.06
N THR A 150 -0.56 0.88 -25.70
CA THR A 150 -1.33 -0.32 -26.01
C THR A 150 -1.42 -0.55 -27.51
N PHE A 151 -1.74 0.48 -28.29
CA PHE A 151 -1.77 0.37 -29.75
C PHE A 151 -0.38 0.09 -30.35
N ARG A 152 0.67 0.76 -29.85
CA ARG A 152 2.06 0.53 -30.28
C ARG A 152 2.48 -0.92 -30.04
N HIS A 153 2.24 -1.44 -28.84
CA HIS A 153 2.60 -2.81 -28.47
C HIS A 153 1.82 -3.84 -29.29
N PHE A 154 0.53 -3.60 -29.54
CA PHE A 154 -0.28 -4.41 -30.44
C PHE A 154 0.32 -4.49 -31.85
N VAL A 155 0.76 -3.34 -32.39
CA VAL A 155 1.49 -3.28 -33.67
C VAL A 155 2.82 -4.04 -33.58
N ASP A 156 3.58 -3.90 -32.49
CA ASP A 156 4.84 -4.62 -32.28
C ASP A 156 4.64 -6.14 -32.27
N VAL A 157 3.58 -6.63 -31.62
CA VAL A 157 3.22 -8.05 -31.62
C VAL A 157 2.89 -8.53 -33.04
N LEU A 158 2.10 -7.78 -33.80
CA LEU A 158 1.78 -8.12 -35.19
C LEU A 158 3.03 -8.14 -36.09
N VAL A 159 3.89 -7.14 -35.97
CA VAL A 159 5.13 -7.01 -36.76
C VAL A 159 6.13 -8.12 -36.41
N SER A 160 6.13 -8.62 -35.18
CA SER A 160 7.01 -9.71 -34.76
C SER A 160 6.78 -11.03 -35.51
N GLY A 161 5.57 -11.24 -36.07
CA GLY A 161 5.16 -12.50 -36.70
C GLY A 161 4.93 -13.65 -35.70
N GLN A 162 4.98 -13.38 -34.39
CA GLN A 162 4.88 -14.39 -33.32
C GLN A 162 3.62 -14.22 -32.46
N ALA A 163 2.58 -13.57 -32.99
CA ALA A 163 1.38 -13.26 -32.23
C ALA A 163 0.74 -14.50 -31.54
N PRO A 164 0.56 -15.66 -32.21
CA PRO A 164 -0.01 -16.85 -31.56
C PRO A 164 0.87 -17.36 -30.41
N GLN A 165 2.19 -17.44 -30.60
CA GLN A 165 3.12 -17.91 -29.57
C GLN A 165 3.16 -16.96 -28.37
N ARG A 166 3.16 -15.64 -28.61
CA ARG A 166 3.12 -14.64 -27.54
C ARG A 166 1.80 -14.68 -26.78
N ALA A 167 0.67 -14.85 -27.47
CA ALA A 167 -0.64 -14.97 -26.83
C ALA A 167 -0.71 -16.18 -25.88
N GLU A 168 -0.19 -17.34 -26.32
CA GLU A 168 -0.14 -18.55 -25.48
C GLU A 168 0.81 -18.37 -24.29
N ALA A 169 2.02 -17.86 -24.53
CA ALA A 169 2.99 -17.60 -23.47
C ALA A 169 2.48 -16.59 -22.43
N ALA A 170 1.83 -15.52 -22.88
CA ALA A 170 1.26 -14.50 -22.01
C ALA A 170 0.08 -15.06 -21.20
N ARG A 171 -0.84 -15.82 -21.80
CA ARG A 171 -1.91 -16.50 -21.03
C ARG A 171 -1.35 -17.48 -19.99
N ALA A 172 -0.32 -18.25 -20.36
CA ALA A 172 0.30 -19.20 -19.43
C ALA A 172 0.98 -18.50 -18.24
N ARG A 173 1.54 -17.31 -18.48
CA ARG A 173 2.21 -16.51 -17.44
C ARG A 173 1.24 -15.71 -16.57
N TYR A 174 0.23 -15.09 -17.17
CA TYR A 174 -0.60 -14.04 -16.56
C TYR A 174 -2.08 -14.43 -16.38
N GLY A 175 -2.57 -15.47 -17.06
CA GLY A 175 -4.01 -15.78 -17.13
C GLY A 175 -4.51 -16.88 -16.18
N GLY A 176 -3.66 -17.41 -15.31
CA GLY A 176 -4.03 -18.48 -14.37
C GLY A 176 -4.73 -17.96 -13.09
N PRO A 177 -5.55 -18.78 -12.41
CA PRO A 177 -6.13 -18.42 -11.11
C PRO A 177 -5.08 -18.22 -10.00
N ASP A 178 -3.87 -18.76 -10.20
CA ASP A 178 -2.70 -18.59 -9.34
C ASP A 178 -1.69 -17.56 -9.91
N ALA A 179 -2.07 -16.78 -10.94
CA ALA A 179 -1.21 -15.76 -11.52
C ALA A 179 -0.97 -14.65 -10.49
N SER A 180 0.18 -14.71 -9.83
CA SER A 180 0.68 -13.70 -8.89
C SER A 180 1.62 -12.69 -9.56
N ASP A 181 2.06 -12.99 -10.78
CA ASP A 181 2.95 -12.13 -11.55
C ASP A 181 2.11 -11.22 -12.45
N GLU A 182 1.68 -10.05 -11.99
CA GLU A 182 1.17 -9.00 -12.89
C GLU A 182 2.34 -8.26 -13.57
N PRO A 183 2.19 -7.77 -14.82
CA PRO A 183 3.17 -6.88 -15.41
C PRO A 183 3.39 -5.65 -14.52
N SER A 184 4.65 -5.23 -14.36
CA SER A 184 4.96 -4.01 -13.63
C SER A 184 4.39 -2.79 -14.34
N ASN A 185 3.86 -1.84 -13.57
CA ASN A 185 3.41 -0.54 -14.06
C ASN A 185 4.45 0.12 -14.99
N LEU A 186 3.97 0.78 -16.04
CA LEU A 186 4.82 1.51 -16.99
C LEU A 186 5.14 2.93 -16.51
N HIS A 187 4.23 3.55 -15.77
CA HIS A 187 4.29 4.94 -15.37
C HIS A 187 4.35 5.06 -13.85
N THR A 188 5.14 6.01 -13.39
CA THR A 188 5.16 6.40 -11.99
C THR A 188 3.83 7.08 -11.64
N SER A 189 3.05 6.49 -10.73
CA SER A 189 1.86 7.14 -10.18
C SER A 189 2.22 8.24 -9.18
N HIS A 190 1.24 9.06 -8.78
CA HIS A 190 1.46 10.04 -7.70
C HIS A 190 1.88 9.36 -6.39
N THR A 191 1.25 8.24 -6.05
CA THR A 191 1.63 7.43 -4.89
C THR A 191 3.05 6.88 -5.01
N ASP A 192 3.44 6.35 -6.19
CA ASP A 192 4.80 5.88 -6.41
C ASP A 192 5.82 7.01 -6.26
N ARG A 193 5.48 8.23 -6.73
CA ARG A 193 6.33 9.41 -6.56
C ARG A 193 6.45 9.84 -5.10
N GLU A 194 5.37 9.77 -4.33
CA GLU A 194 5.40 10.04 -2.88
C GLU A 194 6.32 9.04 -2.17
N ASP A 195 6.19 7.74 -2.48
CA ASP A 195 7.04 6.68 -1.92
C ASP A 195 8.51 6.84 -2.33
N GLN A 196 8.79 7.16 -3.61
CA GLN A 196 10.14 7.48 -4.09
C GLN A 196 10.73 8.68 -3.34
N SER A 197 9.94 9.72 -3.11
CA SER A 197 10.35 10.93 -2.38
C SER A 197 10.65 10.60 -0.92
N PHE A 198 9.77 9.84 -0.27
CA PHE A 198 9.92 9.37 1.11
C PHE A 198 11.19 8.51 1.30
N LEU A 199 11.38 7.49 0.46
CA LEU A 199 12.55 6.61 0.50
C LEU A 199 13.84 7.37 0.20
N THR A 200 13.81 8.33 -0.74
CA THR A 200 14.95 9.19 -1.03
C THR A 200 15.30 10.04 0.20
N GLY A 201 14.31 10.62 0.88
CA GLY A 201 14.52 11.34 2.14
C GLY A 201 15.19 10.48 3.22
N ILE A 202 14.71 9.24 3.39
CA ILE A 202 15.31 8.27 4.33
C ILE A 202 16.77 8.00 3.95
N ALA A 203 17.06 7.73 2.68
CA ALA A 203 18.40 7.38 2.22
C ALA A 203 19.39 8.55 2.35
N VAL A 204 18.98 9.75 1.94
CA VAL A 204 19.80 10.98 1.92
C VAL A 204 20.24 11.39 3.33
N THR A 205 19.45 11.11 4.37
CA THR A 205 19.83 11.39 5.77
C THR A 205 20.35 10.18 6.50
N GLY A 206 19.64 9.06 6.43
CA GLY A 206 19.87 7.87 7.23
C GLY A 206 21.22 7.22 6.95
N ILE A 207 21.60 7.06 5.68
CA ILE A 207 22.87 6.44 5.28
C ILE A 207 24.08 7.27 5.74
N PRO A 208 24.23 8.56 5.36
CA PRO A 208 25.40 9.34 5.75
C PRO A 208 25.46 9.58 7.26
N LEU A 209 24.32 9.79 7.93
CA LEU A 209 24.29 9.98 9.38
C LEU A 209 24.70 8.70 10.12
N SER A 210 24.18 7.53 9.71
CA SER A 210 24.59 6.25 10.28
C SER A 210 26.09 6.01 10.12
N ALA A 211 26.62 6.23 8.91
CA ALA A 211 28.04 6.08 8.62
C ALA A 211 28.89 7.02 9.50
N LEU A 212 28.46 8.28 9.66
CA LEU A 212 29.13 9.26 10.51
C LEU A 212 29.15 8.83 11.98
N LEU A 213 27.99 8.48 12.54
CA LEU A 213 27.85 8.09 13.95
C LEU A 213 28.64 6.82 14.27
N ILE A 214 28.54 5.79 13.42
CA ILE A 214 29.28 4.53 13.58
C ILE A 214 30.79 4.77 13.48
N THR A 215 31.25 5.61 12.53
CA THR A 215 32.67 5.95 12.36
C THR A 215 33.22 6.67 13.59
N ILE A 216 32.49 7.67 14.10
CA ILE A 216 32.86 8.40 15.33
C ILE A 216 32.96 7.44 16.52
N TYR A 217 32.00 6.53 16.68
CA TYR A 217 31.99 5.56 17.77
C TYR A 217 33.09 4.51 17.66
N ALA A 218 33.33 3.97 16.47
CA ALA A 218 34.42 3.03 16.22
C ALA A 218 35.78 3.68 16.56
N TRP A 219 35.96 4.95 16.19
CA TRP A 219 37.19 5.69 16.46
C TRP A 219 37.39 6.02 17.95
N GLN A 220 36.34 6.47 18.66
CA GLN A 220 36.34 6.62 20.12
C GLN A 220 36.86 5.37 20.80
N ARG A 221 36.30 4.23 20.39
CA ARG A 221 36.63 2.94 20.96
C ARG A 221 38.07 2.54 20.66
N HIS A 222 38.58 2.82 19.47
CA HIS A 222 39.96 2.52 19.12
C HIS A 222 40.95 3.33 19.96
N ARG A 223 40.69 4.62 20.19
CA ARG A 223 41.53 5.47 21.04
C ARG A 223 41.59 4.98 22.49
N VAL A 224 40.46 4.60 23.09
CA VAL A 224 40.42 4.06 24.46
C VAL A 224 41.27 2.78 24.59
N ARG A 225 41.44 2.01 23.51
CA ARG A 225 42.27 0.79 23.52
C ARG A 225 43.77 1.05 23.30
N HIS A 226 44.17 2.22 22.84
CA HIS A 226 45.55 2.52 22.43
C HIS A 226 46.19 3.68 23.20
N ALA A 227 45.49 4.31 24.15
CA ALA A 227 46.10 5.27 25.05
C ALA A 227 46.92 4.54 26.14
N PRO A 228 48.25 4.65 26.16
CA PRO A 228 49.06 4.23 27.30
C PRO A 228 48.72 5.16 28.46
N GLY A 229 48.48 4.61 29.65
CA GLY A 229 47.89 5.33 30.78
C GLY A 229 48.61 6.64 31.09
N THR A 230 47.85 7.75 31.11
CA THR A 230 47.98 8.92 32.01
C THR A 230 47.17 10.15 31.60
N ALA A 231 46.49 10.18 30.45
CA ALA A 231 45.59 11.30 30.08
C ALA A 231 44.13 10.84 29.95
N GLY A 232 43.22 11.49 30.68
CA GLY A 232 41.77 11.26 30.58
C GLY A 232 41.21 11.51 29.18
N PRO A 233 39.96 11.12 28.89
CA PRO A 233 39.37 11.27 27.56
C PRO A 233 39.22 12.76 27.21
N GLY A 234 40.21 13.30 26.49
CA GLY A 234 40.12 14.64 25.93
C GLY A 234 39.00 14.73 24.89
N PRO A 235 38.35 15.89 24.72
CA PRO A 235 37.32 16.09 23.71
C PRO A 235 37.86 15.77 22.30
N PHE A 236 36.97 15.36 21.40
CA PHE A 236 37.34 15.12 20.00
C PHE A 236 38.08 16.34 19.42
N PRO A 237 39.19 16.13 18.69
CA PRO A 237 39.78 17.23 17.94
C PRO A 237 38.77 17.67 16.90
N ARG A 238 38.19 18.87 17.08
CA ARG A 238 37.21 19.49 16.17
C ARG A 238 37.69 19.45 14.71
N ALA A 239 39.02 19.52 14.50
CA ALA A 239 39.67 19.40 13.21
C ALA A 239 39.36 18.12 12.42
N ARG A 240 38.97 17.00 13.06
CA ARG A 240 38.61 15.74 12.39
C ARG A 240 37.11 15.54 12.17
N LEU A 241 36.27 16.31 12.86
CA LEU A 241 34.82 16.27 12.64
C LEU A 241 34.45 16.97 11.32
N ILE A 242 35.20 18.01 10.95
CA ILE A 242 34.99 18.76 9.71
C ILE A 242 35.09 17.87 8.46
N PRO A 243 36.16 17.09 8.21
CA PRO A 243 36.25 16.25 7.02
C PRO A 243 35.23 15.10 7.01
N LEU A 244 34.86 14.55 8.17
CA LEU A 244 33.82 13.51 8.25
C LEU A 244 32.43 14.08 7.96
N GLY A 245 32.12 15.27 8.48
CA GLY A 245 30.89 15.98 8.14
C GLY A 245 30.83 16.34 6.66
N ALA A 246 31.94 16.83 6.09
CA ALA A 246 32.02 17.11 4.65
C ALA A 246 31.84 15.84 3.80
N ALA A 247 32.41 14.71 4.20
CA ALA A 247 32.21 13.42 3.52
C ALA A 247 30.76 12.94 3.62
N ALA A 248 30.11 13.07 4.79
CA ALA A 248 28.71 12.74 4.96
C ALA A 248 27.80 13.60 4.07
N LEU A 249 28.06 14.91 3.99
CA LEU A 249 27.37 15.82 3.08
C LEU A 249 27.60 15.47 1.60
N ALA A 250 28.82 15.08 1.23
CA ALA A 250 29.13 14.65 -0.13
C ALA A 250 28.36 13.37 -0.51
N VAL A 251 28.26 12.40 0.41
CA VAL A 251 27.45 11.19 0.21
C VAL A 251 25.96 11.52 0.09
N ALA A 252 25.44 12.41 0.95
CA ALA A 252 24.06 12.89 0.86
C ALA A 252 23.79 13.54 -0.52
N GLY A 253 24.68 14.40 -0.98
CA GLY A 253 24.59 15.05 -2.29
C GLY A 253 24.66 14.06 -3.46
N LEU A 254 25.53 13.05 -3.38
CA LEU A 254 25.62 11.99 -4.40
C LEU A 254 24.35 11.12 -4.45
N LEU A 255 23.77 10.80 -3.29
CA LEU A 255 22.52 10.04 -3.22
C LEU A 255 21.36 10.85 -3.81
N ALA A 256 21.23 12.12 -3.44
CA ALA A 256 20.21 13.00 -4.00
C ALA A 256 20.38 13.16 -5.52
N PHE A 257 21.61 13.36 -6.00
CA PHE A 257 21.89 13.44 -7.44
C PHE A 257 21.53 12.14 -8.16
N THR A 258 22.00 10.99 -7.66
CA THR A 258 21.69 9.68 -8.25
C THR A 258 20.18 9.42 -8.27
N ALA A 259 19.47 9.72 -7.19
CA ALA A 259 18.02 9.57 -7.12
C ALA A 259 17.31 10.45 -8.16
N SER A 260 17.76 11.69 -8.38
CA SER A 260 17.20 12.58 -9.42
C SER A 260 17.43 12.11 -10.85
N GLN A 261 18.43 11.25 -11.08
CA GLN A 261 18.70 10.66 -12.41
C GLN A 261 17.94 9.35 -12.61
N ILE A 262 17.60 8.64 -11.53
CA ILE A 262 16.83 7.38 -11.59
C ILE A 262 15.32 7.66 -11.60
N TYR A 263 14.87 8.67 -10.85
CA TYR A 263 13.47 9.07 -10.73
C TYR A 263 13.23 10.38 -11.49
N ASP A 264 13.48 10.37 -12.80
CA ASP A 264 13.38 11.54 -13.67
C ASP A 264 11.99 11.74 -14.30
N ASP A 265 11.04 10.83 -14.05
CA ASP A 265 9.66 10.99 -14.51
C ASP A 265 9.07 12.30 -14.00
N THR A 266 8.38 13.02 -14.88
CA THR A 266 7.69 14.28 -14.55
C THR A 266 6.19 14.20 -14.78
N THR A 267 5.70 13.09 -15.33
CA THR A 267 4.29 12.89 -15.64
C THR A 267 3.84 11.47 -15.32
N SER A 268 2.60 11.29 -14.88
CA SER A 268 2.01 9.98 -14.55
C SER A 268 1.46 9.24 -15.77
N GLY A 269 2.16 9.32 -16.90
CA GLY A 269 1.71 8.80 -18.18
C GLY A 269 2.73 9.03 -19.29
N ASP A 270 2.33 8.72 -20.52
CA ASP A 270 3.18 8.65 -21.71
C ASP A 270 3.72 10.00 -22.25
N GLY A 271 3.55 11.07 -21.47
CA GLY A 271 3.97 12.44 -21.78
C GLY A 271 3.02 13.20 -22.72
N ALA A 272 1.94 12.60 -23.20
CA ALA A 272 0.97 13.30 -24.05
C ALA A 272 0.27 14.42 -23.26
N ARG A 273 0.27 15.62 -23.83
CA ARG A 273 -0.34 16.82 -23.21
C ARG A 273 -1.46 17.36 -24.11
N PRO A 274 -2.67 17.55 -23.59
CA PRO A 274 -3.75 18.17 -24.34
C PRO A 274 -3.39 19.59 -24.76
N THR A 275 -3.62 19.94 -26.02
CA THR A 275 -3.51 21.32 -26.47
C THR A 275 -4.79 22.10 -26.18
N ALA A 276 -4.73 23.43 -26.19
CA ALA A 276 -5.93 24.26 -26.09
C ALA A 276 -6.92 24.05 -27.27
N ALA A 277 -6.47 23.49 -28.39
CA ALA A 277 -7.35 23.08 -29.49
C ALA A 277 -8.07 21.76 -29.16
N ASP A 278 -7.35 20.79 -28.59
CA ASP A 278 -7.94 19.52 -28.15
C ASP A 278 -9.04 19.76 -27.11
N MET A 279 -8.76 20.59 -26.11
CA MET A 279 -9.69 20.92 -25.02
C MET A 279 -10.92 21.73 -25.47
N ARG A 280 -10.88 22.39 -26.64
CA ARG A 280 -12.01 23.17 -27.17
C ARG A 280 -12.83 22.42 -28.23
N ALA A 281 -12.26 21.38 -28.84
CA ALA A 281 -12.84 20.74 -30.02
C ALA A 281 -14.28 20.23 -29.78
N ARG A 282 -14.54 19.64 -28.60
CA ARG A 282 -15.87 19.14 -28.22
C ARG A 282 -16.89 20.25 -28.02
N ILE A 283 -16.53 21.29 -27.26
CA ILE A 283 -17.38 22.47 -27.05
C ILE A 283 -17.72 23.14 -28.38
N ASP A 284 -16.73 23.30 -29.27
CA ASP A 284 -16.94 23.87 -30.60
C ASP A 284 -17.91 23.02 -31.44
N ARG A 285 -17.72 21.70 -31.46
CA ARG A 285 -18.60 20.75 -32.16
C ARG A 285 -20.03 20.79 -31.65
N PHE A 286 -20.22 20.82 -30.33
CA PHE A 286 -21.53 20.87 -29.69
C PHE A 286 -22.22 22.22 -29.93
N ALA A 287 -21.48 23.33 -29.78
CA ALA A 287 -22.00 24.66 -30.08
C ALA A 287 -22.40 24.78 -31.55
N ASP A 288 -21.59 24.29 -32.50
CA ASP A 288 -21.93 24.26 -33.92
C ASP A 288 -23.18 23.42 -34.20
N GLY A 289 -23.37 22.32 -33.47
CA GLY A 289 -24.59 21.53 -33.48
C GLY A 289 -25.80 22.32 -33.00
N LEU A 290 -25.72 22.90 -31.81
CA LEU A 290 -26.79 23.65 -31.15
C LEU A 290 -27.16 24.96 -31.85
N ARG A 291 -26.24 25.57 -32.63
CA ARG A 291 -26.57 26.70 -33.51
C ARG A 291 -27.52 26.29 -34.64
N ARG A 292 -27.44 25.04 -35.10
CA ARG A 292 -28.23 24.52 -36.22
C ARG A 292 -29.52 23.84 -35.78
N ASP A 293 -29.50 23.11 -34.67
CA ASP A 293 -30.64 22.36 -34.14
C ASP A 293 -30.69 22.54 -32.60
N PRO A 294 -31.80 22.99 -32.00
CA PRO A 294 -31.91 23.10 -30.55
C PRO A 294 -31.86 21.74 -29.82
N LEU A 295 -31.98 20.62 -30.55
CA LEU A 295 -31.70 19.28 -30.05
C LEU A 295 -30.44 18.73 -30.70
N TYR A 296 -29.32 18.76 -29.99
CA TYR A 296 -28.08 18.12 -30.40
C TYR A 296 -27.98 16.72 -29.80
N VAL A 297 -27.67 15.73 -30.64
CA VAL A 297 -27.35 14.35 -30.22
C VAL A 297 -25.97 14.03 -30.74
N ASP A 298 -25.06 13.58 -29.87
CA ASP A 298 -23.69 13.28 -30.28
C ASP A 298 -23.66 12.10 -31.28
N PRO A 299 -23.15 12.27 -32.50
CA PRO A 299 -23.01 11.18 -33.45
C PRO A 299 -21.92 10.16 -33.06
N GLU A 300 -21.06 10.45 -32.09
CA GLU A 300 -20.01 9.54 -31.61
C GLU A 300 -20.49 8.58 -30.52
N THR A 301 -21.69 8.77 -30.00
CA THR A 301 -22.26 7.95 -28.93
C THR A 301 -23.47 7.18 -29.46
N PRO A 302 -23.70 5.94 -28.98
CA PRO A 302 -24.92 5.21 -29.29
C PRO A 302 -26.16 6.05 -28.99
N SER A 303 -27.08 6.15 -29.95
CA SER A 303 -28.26 7.00 -29.82
C SER A 303 -29.36 6.28 -29.03
N GLU A 304 -29.62 6.75 -27.80
CA GLU A 304 -30.79 6.35 -27.01
C GLU A 304 -32.10 6.91 -27.56
N LEU A 305 -32.03 7.92 -28.43
CA LEU A 305 -33.18 8.57 -29.06
C LEU A 305 -33.35 8.07 -30.49
N ASP A 306 -34.51 7.49 -30.80
CA ASP A 306 -34.80 7.08 -32.16
C ASP A 306 -35.17 8.28 -33.07
N ALA A 307 -35.40 8.04 -34.37
CA ALA A 307 -35.74 9.11 -35.30
C ALA A 307 -37.10 9.77 -35.00
N ALA A 308 -38.08 9.01 -34.53
CA ALA A 308 -39.41 9.49 -34.22
C ALA A 308 -39.41 10.33 -32.93
N GLU A 309 -38.71 9.86 -31.89
CA GLU A 309 -38.51 10.58 -30.64
C GLU A 309 -37.79 11.91 -30.88
N ARG A 310 -36.71 11.93 -31.70
CA ARG A 310 -36.03 13.17 -32.06
C ARG A 310 -36.93 14.14 -32.82
N ALA A 311 -37.75 13.65 -33.76
CA ALA A 311 -38.69 14.49 -34.48
C ALA A 311 -39.75 15.09 -33.53
N HIS A 312 -40.30 14.26 -32.64
CA HIS A 312 -41.26 14.68 -31.63
C HIS A 312 -40.67 15.74 -30.67
N LEU A 313 -39.48 15.50 -30.12
CA LEU A 313 -38.81 16.45 -29.23
C LEU A 313 -38.50 17.78 -29.93
N ARG A 314 -38.12 17.77 -31.21
CA ARG A 314 -37.92 19.01 -31.99
C ARG A 314 -39.20 19.79 -32.20
N ASP A 315 -40.32 19.11 -32.45
CA ASP A 315 -41.62 19.77 -32.58
C ASP A 315 -42.05 20.38 -31.25
N ARG A 316 -41.82 19.66 -30.15
CA ARG A 316 -42.03 20.18 -28.79
C ARG A 316 -41.18 21.41 -28.53
N LEU A 317 -39.88 21.37 -28.77
CA LEU A 317 -38.96 22.51 -28.59
C LEU A 317 -39.40 23.75 -29.39
N ARG A 318 -39.86 23.56 -30.63
CA ARG A 318 -40.37 24.66 -31.47
C ARG A 318 -41.65 25.30 -30.95
N SER A 319 -42.45 24.56 -30.16
CA SER A 319 -43.70 25.06 -29.57
C SER A 319 -43.51 25.82 -28.25
N LEU A 320 -42.32 25.77 -27.65
CA LEU A 320 -42.05 26.41 -26.36
C LEU A 320 -41.92 27.92 -26.49
N LYS A 321 -42.43 28.63 -25.47
CA LYS A 321 -42.31 30.09 -25.37
C LYS A 321 -40.94 30.54 -24.86
N ILE A 322 -40.17 29.62 -24.29
CA ILE A 322 -38.87 29.86 -23.69
C ILE A 322 -37.81 29.12 -24.53
N PRO A 323 -36.66 29.74 -24.84
CA PRO A 323 -35.58 29.06 -25.54
C PRO A 323 -34.99 27.95 -24.67
N VAL A 324 -35.07 26.71 -25.17
CA VAL A 324 -34.46 25.52 -24.56
C VAL A 324 -33.48 24.92 -25.56
N LEU A 325 -32.28 24.60 -25.10
CA LEU A 325 -31.24 23.92 -25.87
C LEU A 325 -30.91 22.61 -25.17
N ILE A 326 -31.01 21.49 -25.89
CA ILE A 326 -30.75 20.15 -25.36
C ILE A 326 -29.50 19.58 -26.04
N ALA A 327 -28.51 19.21 -25.23
CA ALA A 327 -27.34 18.44 -25.66
C ALA A 327 -27.42 17.03 -25.06
N ALA A 328 -27.75 16.03 -25.88
CA ALA A 328 -27.71 14.62 -25.51
C ALA A 328 -26.28 14.07 -25.78
N VAL A 329 -25.42 14.17 -24.78
CA VAL A 329 -23.96 13.95 -24.89
C VAL A 329 -23.44 13.24 -23.63
N PRO A 330 -22.48 12.31 -23.73
CA PRO A 330 -21.86 11.70 -22.55
C PRO A 330 -21.02 12.74 -21.81
N THR A 331 -20.87 12.63 -20.49
CA THR A 331 -20.02 13.51 -19.66
C THR A 331 -18.97 12.68 -18.88
N PRO A 332 -17.99 12.06 -19.56
CA PRO A 332 -16.98 11.23 -18.91
C PRO A 332 -15.94 12.11 -18.17
N LEU A 333 -15.21 11.54 -17.21
CA LEU A 333 -14.23 12.30 -16.40
C LEU A 333 -13.02 12.76 -17.22
N GLU A 334 -12.78 12.07 -18.32
CA GLU A 334 -11.71 12.29 -19.29
C GLU A 334 -12.00 13.48 -20.23
N ASP A 335 -13.19 14.06 -20.14
CA ASP A 335 -13.63 15.18 -20.96
C ASP A 335 -13.06 16.53 -20.50
N GLU A 336 -13.22 17.58 -21.31
CA GLU A 336 -12.71 18.92 -21.00
C GLU A 336 -13.27 19.50 -19.69
N SER A 337 -14.47 19.05 -19.29
CA SER A 337 -15.21 19.48 -18.11
C SER A 337 -15.03 18.57 -16.89
N ARG A 338 -14.22 17.51 -16.98
CA ARG A 338 -14.09 16.46 -15.95
C ARG A 338 -15.44 15.85 -15.55
N GLY A 339 -16.30 15.64 -16.54
CA GLY A 339 -17.65 15.13 -16.35
C GLY A 339 -18.65 16.12 -15.71
N SER A 340 -18.27 17.38 -15.50
CA SER A 340 -19.17 18.41 -14.96
C SER A 340 -20.11 18.95 -16.04
N ALA A 341 -21.37 18.52 -15.98
CA ALA A 341 -22.44 19.06 -16.83
C ALA A 341 -22.61 20.59 -16.68
N GLU A 342 -22.35 21.14 -15.50
CA GLU A 342 -22.43 22.58 -15.24
C GLU A 342 -21.33 23.37 -15.97
N LEU A 343 -20.09 22.88 -15.93
CA LEU A 343 -18.98 23.48 -16.67
C LEU A 343 -19.17 23.38 -18.18
N LEU A 344 -19.70 22.25 -18.66
CA LEU A 344 -20.06 22.08 -20.06
C LEU A 344 -21.15 23.07 -20.46
N ALA A 345 -22.23 23.18 -19.69
CA ALA A 345 -23.33 24.11 -19.96
C ALA A 345 -22.86 25.57 -19.94
N LYS A 346 -22.00 25.94 -18.98
CA LYS A 346 -21.34 27.25 -18.93
C LYS A 346 -20.54 27.50 -20.21
N SER A 347 -19.69 26.54 -20.61
CA SER A 347 -18.84 26.66 -21.79
C SER A 347 -19.66 26.80 -23.07
N LEU A 348 -20.78 26.07 -23.17
CA LEU A 348 -21.73 26.21 -24.28
C LEU A 348 -22.41 27.57 -24.27
N HIS A 349 -22.82 28.10 -23.11
CA HIS A 349 -23.36 29.45 -23.01
C HIS A 349 -22.35 30.50 -23.45
N ASP A 350 -21.13 30.45 -22.92
CA ASP A 350 -20.04 31.36 -23.27
C ASP A 350 -19.71 31.28 -24.77
N ARG A 351 -19.87 30.11 -25.41
CA ARG A 351 -19.57 29.90 -26.83
C ARG A 351 -20.73 30.26 -27.78
N LEU A 352 -21.97 30.11 -27.32
CA LEU A 352 -23.18 30.40 -28.10
C LEU A 352 -23.65 31.85 -27.93
N HIS A 353 -23.37 32.48 -26.79
CA HIS A 353 -23.90 33.79 -26.39
C HIS A 353 -25.43 33.86 -26.54
N ARG A 354 -26.13 32.82 -26.08
CA ARG A 354 -27.60 32.74 -26.15
C ARG A 354 -28.18 32.60 -24.76
N ASP A 355 -29.20 33.41 -24.49
CA ASP A 355 -30.01 33.30 -23.29
C ASP A 355 -30.98 32.13 -23.46
N ALA A 356 -30.76 31.05 -22.72
CA ALA A 356 -31.54 29.81 -22.86
C ALA A 356 -31.48 28.95 -21.59
N LEU A 357 -32.43 28.02 -21.51
CA LEU A 357 -32.36 26.89 -20.59
C LEU A 357 -31.52 25.79 -21.26
N TYR A 358 -30.33 25.55 -20.72
CA TYR A 358 -29.43 24.51 -21.19
C TYR A 358 -29.75 23.20 -20.49
N VAL A 359 -30.01 22.15 -21.28
CA VAL A 359 -30.29 20.80 -20.80
C VAL A 359 -29.17 19.90 -21.26
N ILE A 360 -28.40 19.36 -20.32
CA ILE A 360 -27.37 18.35 -20.59
C ILE A 360 -27.96 16.99 -20.24
N ALA A 361 -28.14 16.14 -21.23
CA ALA A 361 -28.73 14.83 -21.11
C ALA A 361 -27.67 13.76 -21.38
N ASN A 362 -27.23 13.06 -20.34
CA ASN A 362 -26.21 12.02 -20.49
C ASN A 362 -26.87 10.70 -20.93
N PRO A 363 -26.62 10.20 -22.15
CA PRO A 363 -27.24 8.98 -22.65
C PRO A 363 -26.75 7.72 -21.94
N ALA A 364 -25.52 7.72 -21.39
CA ALA A 364 -24.96 6.55 -20.71
C ALA A 364 -25.51 6.39 -19.29
N SER A 365 -25.65 7.48 -18.54
CA SER A 365 -26.19 7.43 -17.18
C SER A 365 -27.70 7.68 -17.11
N GLY A 366 -28.30 8.27 -18.15
CA GLY A 366 -29.66 8.78 -18.15
C GLY A 366 -29.84 10.05 -17.33
N MET A 367 -28.78 10.67 -16.80
CA MET A 367 -28.89 11.91 -16.03
C MET A 367 -29.35 13.08 -16.92
N ILE A 368 -30.18 13.96 -16.37
CA ILE A 368 -30.64 15.18 -17.05
C ILE A 368 -30.42 16.38 -16.13
N ASP A 369 -29.46 17.21 -16.49
CA ASP A 369 -29.09 18.42 -15.76
C ASP A 369 -29.59 19.67 -16.48
N LEU A 370 -30.00 20.67 -15.70
CA LEU A 370 -30.62 21.89 -16.19
C LEU A 370 -29.91 23.14 -15.65
N PHE A 371 -29.56 24.05 -16.56
CA PHE A 371 -28.85 25.29 -16.23
C PHE A 371 -29.52 26.49 -16.91
N ASN A 372 -30.03 27.45 -16.13
CA ASN A 372 -30.68 28.65 -16.67
C ASN A 372 -29.68 29.78 -16.90
N TYR A 373 -29.12 29.87 -18.09
CA TYR A 373 -28.31 31.02 -18.48
C TYR A 373 -29.16 32.05 -19.22
N GLY A 374 -30.10 32.71 -18.52
CA GLY A 374 -30.85 33.87 -19.02
C GLY A 374 -32.23 33.58 -19.64
N ALA A 375 -32.71 32.34 -19.62
CA ALA A 375 -34.09 32.03 -19.95
C ALA A 375 -35.08 32.67 -18.95
N ARG A 376 -36.24 33.06 -19.48
CA ARG A 376 -37.36 33.71 -18.74
C ARG A 376 -38.15 32.74 -17.88
N ILE A 377 -37.44 32.01 -17.02
CA ILE A 377 -37.93 31.04 -16.04
C ILE A 377 -37.50 31.53 -14.66
N GLY A 378 -38.42 31.52 -13.69
CA GLY A 378 -38.14 31.92 -12.31
C GLY A 378 -37.34 30.87 -11.55
N ASP A 379 -36.64 31.28 -10.49
CA ASP A 379 -35.76 30.40 -9.71
C ASP A 379 -36.56 29.31 -8.95
N ASP A 380 -37.83 29.57 -8.67
CA ASP A 380 -38.81 28.64 -8.08
C ASP A 380 -39.00 27.36 -8.92
N TYR A 381 -38.85 27.47 -10.25
CA TYR A 381 -38.89 26.34 -11.18
C TYR A 381 -37.92 25.21 -10.81
N PHE A 382 -36.72 25.55 -10.31
CA PHE A 382 -35.70 24.56 -9.97
C PHE A 382 -36.01 23.81 -8.68
N LEU A 383 -36.77 24.43 -7.78
CA LEU A 383 -37.17 23.83 -6.50
C LEU A 383 -38.41 22.92 -6.65
N GLU A 384 -39.31 23.24 -7.57
CA GLU A 384 -40.56 22.51 -7.79
C GLU A 384 -40.44 21.35 -8.81
N ARG A 385 -39.25 21.14 -9.39
CA ARG A 385 -39.01 20.11 -10.41
C ARG A 385 -39.27 18.69 -9.85
N PRO A 386 -40.01 17.83 -10.57
CA PRO A 386 -40.11 16.41 -10.22
C PRO A 386 -38.75 15.73 -10.18
N ARG A 387 -38.42 15.10 -9.03
CA ARG A 387 -37.12 14.41 -8.83
C ARG A 387 -36.82 13.31 -9.85
N GLU A 388 -37.86 12.73 -10.45
CA GLU A 388 -37.81 11.68 -11.49
C GLU A 388 -37.26 12.19 -12.83
N ILE A 389 -37.17 13.51 -13.02
CA ILE A 389 -36.54 14.11 -14.19
C ILE A 389 -35.02 14.13 -14.03
N GLU A 390 -34.52 14.35 -12.82
CA GLU A 390 -33.09 14.50 -12.53
C GLU A 390 -32.37 13.15 -12.42
N TYR A 391 -32.89 12.26 -11.56
CA TYR A 391 -32.23 10.98 -11.26
C TYR A 391 -33.00 9.81 -11.89
N PRO A 392 -32.34 9.00 -12.75
CA PRO A 392 -32.92 7.76 -13.21
C PRO A 392 -33.06 6.79 -12.03
N ARG A 393 -34.28 6.36 -11.73
CA ARG A 393 -34.53 5.16 -10.93
C ARG A 393 -34.34 3.92 -11.81
N SER A 394 -34.05 2.77 -11.21
CA SER A 394 -33.84 1.50 -11.93
C SER A 394 -35.04 1.03 -12.76
N ALA A 395 -36.22 1.60 -12.56
CA ALA A 395 -37.45 1.35 -13.33
C ALA A 395 -37.80 2.48 -14.32
N ASP A 396 -36.92 3.45 -14.52
CA ASP A 396 -37.26 4.66 -15.26
C ASP A 396 -37.33 4.44 -16.77
N PRO A 397 -38.21 5.19 -17.46
CA PRO A 397 -38.32 5.12 -18.90
C PRO A 397 -37.04 5.63 -19.58
N ARG A 398 -36.86 5.20 -20.83
CA ARG A 398 -35.77 5.63 -21.74
C ARG A 398 -35.66 7.16 -21.79
N LEU A 399 -34.50 7.66 -22.23
CA LEU A 399 -34.19 9.09 -22.23
C LEU A 399 -35.26 9.96 -22.93
N GLY A 400 -35.82 9.49 -24.05
CA GLY A 400 -36.82 10.22 -24.84
C GLY A 400 -38.07 10.63 -24.05
N PRO A 401 -38.83 9.68 -23.47
CA PRO A 401 -39.98 10.00 -22.61
C PRO A 401 -39.68 10.93 -21.43
N ARG A 402 -38.49 10.84 -20.82
CA ARG A 402 -38.08 11.73 -19.72
C ARG A 402 -37.84 13.16 -20.22
N LEU A 403 -37.20 13.31 -21.37
CA LEU A 403 -37.07 14.61 -22.03
C LEU A 403 -38.45 15.19 -22.41
N ASP A 404 -39.38 14.39 -22.92
CA ASP A 404 -40.75 14.88 -23.21
C ASP A 404 -41.50 15.31 -21.94
N THR A 405 -41.32 14.58 -20.85
CA THR A 405 -41.86 14.96 -19.53
C THR A 405 -41.29 16.30 -19.07
N LEU A 406 -39.97 16.48 -19.20
CA LEU A 406 -39.31 17.75 -18.92
C LEU A 406 -39.88 18.89 -19.79
N LEU A 407 -40.01 18.68 -21.10
CA LEU A 407 -40.56 19.70 -22.00
C LEU A 407 -42.03 20.00 -21.71
N THR A 408 -42.78 19.04 -21.17
CA THR A 408 -44.16 19.24 -20.70
C THR A 408 -44.20 20.08 -19.44
N PHE A 409 -43.25 19.88 -18.53
CA PHE A 409 -43.09 20.71 -17.35
C PHE A 409 -42.73 22.16 -17.76
N VAL A 410 -41.71 22.36 -18.59
CA VAL A 410 -41.31 23.68 -19.11
C VAL A 410 -42.47 24.40 -19.82
N ALA A 411 -43.25 23.68 -20.63
CA ALA A 411 -44.38 24.28 -21.36
C ALA A 411 -45.48 24.85 -20.45
N ARG A 412 -45.63 24.31 -19.23
CA ARG A 412 -46.63 24.75 -18.25
C ARG A 412 -46.14 25.91 -17.39
N THR A 413 -44.84 26.16 -17.36
CA THR A 413 -44.25 27.23 -16.56
C THR A 413 -44.61 28.61 -17.12
N PRO A 414 -45.22 29.50 -16.32
CA PRO A 414 -45.49 30.87 -16.77
C PRO A 414 -44.17 31.62 -16.99
N PRO A 415 -44.04 32.44 -18.06
CA PRO A 415 -42.84 33.24 -18.27
C PRO A 415 -42.62 34.20 -17.10
N ALA A 416 -41.41 34.18 -16.54
CA ALA A 416 -41.01 35.07 -15.45
C ALA A 416 -39.98 36.11 -15.93
N ALA A 417 -39.51 36.94 -15.02
CA ALA A 417 -38.22 37.60 -15.22
C ALA A 417 -37.14 36.52 -15.37
N PRO A 418 -36.06 36.77 -16.12
CA PRO A 418 -34.92 35.85 -16.13
C PRO A 418 -34.48 35.60 -14.69
N GLY A 419 -34.39 34.32 -14.32
CA GLY A 419 -33.80 33.90 -13.05
C GLY A 419 -32.35 34.36 -12.93
N HIS A 420 -31.80 34.26 -11.73
CA HIS A 420 -30.38 34.55 -11.56
C HIS A 420 -29.55 33.51 -12.33
N PRO A 421 -28.46 33.92 -13.00
CA PRO A 421 -27.57 32.93 -13.59
C PRO A 421 -27.06 31.98 -12.49
N PRO A 422 -26.83 30.69 -12.82
CA PRO A 422 -26.18 29.76 -11.92
C PRO A 422 -24.90 30.37 -11.35
N TYR A 423 -24.54 29.95 -10.14
CA TYR A 423 -23.24 30.28 -9.60
C TYR A 423 -22.16 29.84 -10.59
N PRO A 424 -21.13 30.66 -10.84
CA PRO A 424 -20.07 30.26 -11.74
C PRO A 424 -19.40 29.00 -11.17
N PRO A 425 -19.43 27.86 -11.89
CA PRO A 425 -18.80 26.64 -11.42
C PRO A 425 -17.29 26.87 -11.23
N PRO A 426 -16.66 26.18 -10.26
CA PRO A 426 -15.21 26.21 -10.13
C PRO A 426 -14.58 25.68 -11.43
N PRO A 427 -13.48 26.28 -11.91
CA PRO A 427 -12.83 25.79 -13.13
C PRO A 427 -12.39 24.34 -12.95
N ALA A 428 -12.51 23.54 -14.01
CA ALA A 428 -11.91 22.22 -14.02
C ALA A 428 -10.39 22.35 -13.83
N GLU A 429 -9.80 21.36 -13.16
CA GLU A 429 -8.36 21.28 -13.00
C GLU A 429 -7.65 21.27 -14.37
N ASP A 430 -6.51 21.94 -14.44
CA ASP A 430 -5.67 21.97 -15.63
C ASP A 430 -5.13 20.56 -15.91
N PRO A 431 -5.45 19.93 -17.06
CA PRO A 431 -5.02 18.57 -17.35
C PRO A 431 -3.50 18.40 -17.39
N VAL A 432 -2.74 19.47 -17.65
CA VAL A 432 -1.27 19.39 -17.62
C VAL A 432 -0.76 19.31 -16.18
N THR A 433 -1.40 20.04 -15.26
CA THR A 433 -1.06 20.04 -13.85
C THR A 433 -1.49 18.74 -13.16
N GLU A 434 -2.67 18.22 -13.52
CA GLU A 434 -3.21 16.96 -13.00
C GLU A 434 -2.26 15.77 -13.23
N ARG A 435 -1.68 15.70 -14.43
CA ARG A 435 -0.72 14.64 -14.82
C ARG A 435 0.71 14.93 -14.38
N ALA A 436 1.01 16.13 -13.89
CA ALA A 436 2.36 16.48 -13.48
C ALA A 436 2.66 15.81 -12.13
N LEU A 437 3.76 15.06 -12.08
CA LEU A 437 4.24 14.49 -10.84
C LEU A 437 4.92 15.59 -10.01
N PRO A 438 4.74 15.58 -8.67
CA PRO A 438 5.54 16.44 -7.82
C PRO A 438 7.04 16.13 -7.99
N GLY A 439 7.86 17.14 -7.73
CA GLY A 439 9.32 16.95 -7.74
C GLY A 439 9.75 15.95 -6.67
N LEU A 440 10.81 15.17 -6.94
CA LEU A 440 11.32 14.13 -6.04
C LEU A 440 11.67 14.63 -4.61
N PHE A 441 11.94 15.92 -4.47
CA PHE A 441 12.29 16.54 -3.18
C PHE A 441 11.12 17.34 -2.57
N ALA A 442 9.89 17.05 -2.99
CA ALA A 442 8.66 17.63 -2.46
C ALA A 442 7.85 16.57 -1.70
N GLY A 443 6.68 16.98 -1.16
CA GLY A 443 5.76 16.07 -0.46
C GLY A 443 6.42 15.37 0.72
N ASP A 444 6.39 14.04 0.72
CA ASP A 444 6.88 13.19 1.81
C ASP A 444 8.40 13.07 1.90
N PHE A 445 9.15 13.78 1.05
CA PHE A 445 10.60 13.88 1.19
C PHE A 445 11.03 14.32 2.59
N ASP A 446 10.39 15.36 3.14
CA ASP A 446 10.70 15.90 4.47
C ASP A 446 10.40 14.89 5.60
N ALA A 447 9.28 14.17 5.49
CA ALA A 447 8.95 13.07 6.40
C ALA A 447 10.01 11.96 6.33
N GLY A 448 10.48 11.65 5.11
CA GLY A 448 11.57 10.72 4.87
C GLY A 448 12.88 11.13 5.54
N LEU A 449 13.27 12.42 5.46
CA LEU A 449 14.47 12.95 6.13
C LEU A 449 14.41 12.74 7.66
N LEU A 450 13.24 12.97 8.26
CA LEU A 450 13.00 12.80 9.68
C LEU A 450 13.09 11.32 10.09
N VAL A 451 12.42 10.44 9.35
CA VAL A 451 12.47 8.99 9.59
C VAL A 451 13.89 8.44 9.39
N GLY A 452 14.61 8.88 8.36
CA GLY A 452 16.01 8.50 8.13
C GLY A 452 16.92 8.89 9.29
N THR A 453 16.69 10.05 9.89
CA THR A 453 17.42 10.49 11.10
C THR A 453 17.15 9.57 12.30
N PHE A 454 15.89 9.21 12.56
CA PHE A 454 15.53 8.28 13.63
C PHE A 454 16.09 6.87 13.38
N ALA A 455 16.00 6.37 12.15
CA ALA A 455 16.55 5.08 11.74
C ALA A 455 18.06 5.02 11.96
N ALA A 456 18.78 6.10 11.63
CA ALA A 456 20.22 6.21 11.90
C ALA A 456 20.54 6.17 13.40
N GLY A 457 19.77 6.87 14.22
CA GLY A 457 19.91 6.85 15.68
C GLY A 457 19.65 5.46 16.28
N LEU A 458 18.60 4.77 15.80
CA LEU A 458 18.26 3.41 16.21
C LEU A 458 19.35 2.41 15.82
N LEU A 459 19.79 2.43 14.56
CA LEU A 459 20.87 1.58 14.06
C LEU A 459 22.17 1.81 14.86
N PHE A 460 22.50 3.08 15.11
CA PHE A 460 23.63 3.43 15.95
C PHE A 460 23.51 2.85 17.37
N GLY A 461 22.33 2.98 18.00
CA GLY A 461 22.02 2.41 19.31
C GLY A 461 22.21 0.90 19.36
N LEU A 462 21.71 0.19 18.35
CA LEU A 462 21.87 -1.27 18.20
C LEU A 462 23.34 -1.67 18.06
N VAL A 463 24.11 -0.98 17.20
CA VAL A 463 25.55 -1.21 17.03
C VAL A 463 26.29 -0.97 18.34
N ALA A 464 25.97 0.12 19.06
CA ALA A 464 26.59 0.44 20.34
C ALA A 464 26.28 -0.61 21.42
N ALA A 465 25.02 -1.07 21.50
CA ALA A 465 24.55 -2.08 22.43
C ALA A 465 25.20 -3.46 22.18
N GLY A 466 25.17 -3.96 20.94
CA GLY A 466 25.83 -5.23 20.58
C GLY A 466 27.34 -5.18 20.85
N CYS A 467 27.96 -4.03 20.58
CA CYS A 467 29.35 -3.78 20.94
C CYS A 467 29.63 -3.82 22.45
N ALA A 468 28.70 -3.37 23.29
CA ALA A 468 28.80 -3.39 24.74
C ALA A 468 28.64 -4.81 25.30
N VAL A 469 27.64 -5.56 24.84
CA VAL A 469 27.41 -6.97 25.17
C VAL A 469 28.64 -7.82 24.82
N GLY A 470 29.19 -7.65 23.61
CA GLY A 470 30.41 -8.35 23.19
C GLY A 470 31.64 -8.03 24.07
N ARG A 471 31.75 -6.81 24.65
CA ARG A 471 32.80 -6.50 25.64
C ARG A 471 32.57 -7.22 26.96
N ALA A 472 31.33 -7.25 27.45
CA ALA A 472 31.00 -7.94 28.69
C ALA A 472 31.32 -9.44 28.59
N GLY A 473 31.00 -10.08 27.46
CA GLY A 473 31.38 -11.47 27.18
C GLY A 473 32.89 -11.66 27.12
N ARG A 474 33.63 -10.83 26.37
CA ARG A 474 35.10 -10.94 26.28
C ARG A 474 35.84 -10.66 27.60
N ARG A 475 35.29 -9.82 28.50
CA ARG A 475 35.86 -9.61 29.84
C ARG A 475 35.68 -10.81 30.75
N ARG A 476 34.60 -11.59 30.58
CA ARG A 476 34.40 -12.86 31.30
C ARG A 476 35.33 -13.97 30.80
N LEU A 477 35.75 -13.90 29.53
CA LEU A 477 36.61 -14.89 28.88
C LEU A 477 38.12 -14.55 28.90
N ARG A 478 38.55 -13.41 29.45
CA ARG A 478 39.99 -13.12 29.61
C ARG A 478 40.49 -13.69 30.95
N PRO A 479 41.43 -14.66 30.95
CA PRO A 479 42.04 -15.13 32.18
C PRO A 479 42.82 -13.98 32.84
N ARG A 480 42.66 -13.85 34.15
CA ARG A 480 43.35 -12.89 35.01
C ARG A 480 44.87 -13.13 34.89
N PRO A 481 45.74 -12.10 34.74
CA PRO A 481 47.18 -12.32 34.75
C PRO A 481 47.60 -12.82 36.13
N SER A 482 48.14 -14.03 36.17
CA SER A 482 48.72 -14.65 37.37
C SER A 482 49.98 -13.90 37.79
N GLY A 483 49.97 -13.33 39.00
CA GLY A 483 51.21 -13.01 39.73
C GLY A 483 51.95 -14.29 40.12
N PRO A 484 53.26 -14.20 40.45
CA PRO A 484 54.15 -15.35 40.41
C PRO A 484 53.88 -16.37 41.51
N ALA A 485 53.74 -17.62 41.05
CA ALA A 485 54.09 -18.89 41.69
C ALA A 485 54.10 -18.97 43.22
N ARG A 486 53.05 -19.61 43.76
CA ARG A 486 53.22 -20.60 44.82
C ARG A 486 52.80 -21.97 44.29
N THR A 487 53.60 -22.95 44.68
CA THR A 487 53.70 -24.35 44.28
C THR A 487 52.39 -25.15 44.33
N PRO A 488 52.30 -26.26 43.58
CA PRO A 488 51.06 -27.01 43.40
C PRO A 488 50.85 -28.01 44.55
N GLU A 489 49.74 -27.85 45.28
CA GLU A 489 49.23 -28.87 46.20
C GLU A 489 47.89 -29.39 45.67
N VAL A 490 47.94 -30.64 45.21
CA VAL A 490 46.97 -31.74 45.29
C VAL A 490 45.47 -31.39 45.21
N SER A 491 44.83 -31.98 44.19
CA SER A 491 43.38 -32.13 44.02
C SER A 491 42.61 -32.40 45.32
N GLY A 492 41.63 -31.54 45.57
CA GLY A 492 40.50 -31.78 46.48
C GLY A 492 39.39 -30.80 46.12
N ALA A 493 38.24 -31.33 45.70
CA ALA A 493 37.09 -30.56 45.25
C ALA A 493 36.64 -29.55 46.32
N ARG A 494 36.95 -28.26 46.12
CA ARG A 494 36.42 -27.19 46.98
C ARG A 494 34.98 -26.90 46.59
N THR A 495 34.05 -27.40 47.39
CA THR A 495 32.65 -26.96 47.40
C THR A 495 32.60 -25.46 47.67
N PRO A 496 31.82 -24.64 46.93
CA PRO A 496 31.75 -23.22 47.17
C PRO A 496 31.10 -22.92 48.54
N GLU A 497 31.82 -22.17 49.37
CA GLU A 497 31.49 -21.79 50.74
C GLU A 497 30.23 -20.88 50.75
N ALA A 498 29.06 -21.46 51.00
CA ALA A 498 27.84 -20.69 51.20
C ALA A 498 27.84 -20.09 52.62
N PRO A 499 27.65 -18.78 52.79
CA PRO A 499 27.69 -18.16 54.11
C PRO A 499 26.53 -18.64 54.98
N ASP A 500 26.74 -18.69 56.28
CA ASP A 500 25.75 -19.04 57.30
C ASP A 500 24.76 -17.90 57.59
N ARG A 501 25.17 -16.66 57.29
CA ARG A 501 24.36 -15.44 57.38
C ARG A 501 24.41 -14.66 56.07
N PRO A 502 23.77 -15.13 55.00
CA PRO A 502 23.80 -14.43 53.71
C PRO A 502 23.13 -13.04 53.82
N SER A 503 23.65 -12.09 53.05
CA SER A 503 22.97 -10.80 52.84
C SER A 503 21.90 -10.94 51.76
N LEU A 504 20.85 -10.10 51.79
CA LEU A 504 19.80 -10.10 50.76
C LEU A 504 20.38 -9.90 49.34
N SER A 505 21.37 -9.02 49.20
CA SER A 505 22.05 -8.79 47.92
C SER A 505 22.80 -10.03 47.40
N TRP A 506 23.36 -10.83 48.32
CA TRP A 506 24.03 -12.09 47.98
C TRP A 506 22.99 -13.14 47.55
N LEU A 507 21.85 -13.21 48.25
CA LEU A 507 20.74 -14.11 47.91
C LEU A 507 20.19 -13.80 46.52
N ARG A 508 19.83 -12.55 46.21
CA ARG A 508 19.32 -12.16 44.87
C ARG A 508 20.30 -12.48 43.75
N ARG A 509 21.58 -12.14 43.93
CA ARG A 509 22.62 -12.41 42.93
C ARG A 509 22.87 -13.91 42.75
N THR A 510 22.77 -14.68 43.83
CA THR A 510 22.99 -16.13 43.80
C THR A 510 21.78 -16.83 43.20
N ALA A 511 20.56 -16.50 43.62
CA ALA A 511 19.31 -17.02 43.07
C ALA A 511 19.27 -16.85 41.54
N ARG A 512 19.54 -15.64 41.04
CA ARG A 512 19.57 -15.41 39.59
C ARG A 512 20.56 -16.30 38.87
N ARG A 513 21.78 -16.40 39.42
CA ARG A 513 22.85 -17.23 38.84
C ARG A 513 22.51 -18.71 38.84
N GLU A 514 21.87 -19.20 39.90
CA GLU A 514 21.53 -20.62 40.04
C GLU A 514 20.33 -21.00 39.16
N VAL A 515 19.34 -20.11 38.99
CA VAL A 515 18.27 -20.27 37.99
C VAL A 515 18.86 -20.33 36.59
N ASP A 516 19.64 -19.31 36.20
CA ASP A 516 20.28 -19.28 34.87
C ASP A 516 21.14 -20.54 34.62
N ALA A 517 21.80 -21.06 35.67
CA ALA A 517 22.63 -22.26 35.58
C ALA A 517 21.80 -23.55 35.44
N LEU A 518 20.66 -23.67 36.14
CA LEU A 518 19.77 -24.83 35.99
C LEU A 518 19.09 -24.82 34.62
N THR A 519 18.63 -23.67 34.13
CA THR A 519 18.08 -23.53 32.78
C THR A 519 19.10 -23.97 31.72
N ALA A 520 20.35 -23.48 31.81
CA ALA A 520 21.41 -23.90 30.90
C ALA A 520 21.73 -25.40 31.02
N ALA A 521 21.72 -25.97 32.23
CA ALA A 521 21.93 -27.40 32.44
C ALA A 521 20.82 -28.21 31.75
N LEU A 522 19.55 -27.84 31.92
CA LEU A 522 18.39 -28.48 31.27
C LEU A 522 18.45 -28.39 29.73
N GLU A 523 18.85 -27.24 29.18
CA GLU A 523 19.02 -27.05 27.73
C GLU A 523 20.15 -27.90 27.16
N SER A 524 21.26 -28.03 27.90
CA SER A 524 22.44 -28.77 27.46
C SER A 524 22.32 -30.29 27.59
N ALA A 525 21.37 -30.77 28.40
CA ALA A 525 21.30 -32.17 28.79
C ALA A 525 20.48 -33.02 27.79
N THR A 526 21.15 -33.52 26.76
CA THR A 526 20.54 -34.29 25.65
C THR A 526 20.18 -35.73 26.00
N SER A 527 20.65 -36.27 27.14
CA SER A 527 20.49 -37.70 27.50
C SER A 527 20.07 -37.96 28.97
N LEU A 528 19.23 -37.10 29.55
CA LEU A 528 18.63 -37.35 30.87
C LEU A 528 17.50 -38.38 30.80
N SER A 529 17.39 -39.22 31.82
CA SER A 529 16.18 -40.03 32.03
C SER A 529 14.97 -39.11 32.29
N GLU A 530 13.78 -39.57 31.92
CA GLU A 530 12.55 -38.78 32.08
C GLU A 530 12.29 -38.38 33.53
N GLU A 531 12.56 -39.27 34.50
CA GLU A 531 12.40 -39.00 35.93
C GLU A 531 13.33 -37.87 36.41
N ARG A 532 14.59 -37.86 35.98
CA ARG A 532 15.57 -36.82 36.36
C ARG A 532 15.24 -35.50 35.69
N ARG A 533 14.81 -35.54 34.43
CA ARG A 533 14.33 -34.35 33.72
C ARG A 533 13.10 -33.75 34.41
N ARG A 534 12.12 -34.58 34.80
CA ARG A 534 10.92 -34.14 35.52
C ARG A 534 11.28 -33.48 36.85
N ARG A 535 12.10 -34.13 37.68
CA ARG A 535 12.54 -33.56 38.97
C ARG A 535 13.26 -32.22 38.82
N ALA A 536 14.15 -32.10 37.83
CA ALA A 536 14.85 -30.84 37.55
C ALA A 536 13.91 -29.72 37.09
N TRP A 537 12.89 -30.04 36.27
CA TRP A 537 11.86 -29.10 35.87
C TRP A 537 10.96 -28.67 37.03
N GLU A 538 10.51 -29.60 37.87
CA GLU A 538 9.71 -29.30 39.06
C GLU A 538 10.47 -28.38 40.04
N CYS A 539 11.78 -28.58 40.19
CA CYS A 539 12.63 -27.69 40.96
C CYS A 539 12.75 -26.29 40.35
N LEU A 540 12.85 -26.19 39.02
CA LEU A 540 12.92 -24.89 38.32
C LEU A 540 11.59 -24.13 38.43
N ASP A 541 10.48 -24.83 38.22
CA ASP A 541 9.12 -24.31 38.30
C ASP A 541 8.79 -23.80 39.72
N ALA A 542 9.05 -24.61 40.75
CA ALA A 542 8.89 -24.19 42.13
C ALA A 542 9.81 -23.02 42.51
N ALA A 543 11.04 -22.99 41.99
CA ALA A 543 11.95 -21.85 42.21
C ALA A 543 11.45 -20.56 41.53
N ALA A 544 10.81 -20.66 40.35
CA ALA A 544 10.22 -19.51 39.67
C ALA A 544 9.02 -18.97 40.44
N LEU A 545 8.12 -19.83 40.95
CA LEU A 545 6.99 -19.42 41.80
C LEU A 545 7.41 -18.58 43.01
N LEU A 546 8.60 -18.86 43.58
CA LEU A 546 9.12 -18.16 44.75
C LEU A 546 9.72 -16.78 44.47
N ILE A 547 10.16 -16.51 43.23
CA ILE A 547 10.97 -15.32 42.94
C ILE A 547 10.53 -14.53 41.69
N ASP A 548 9.67 -15.08 40.83
CA ASP A 548 9.18 -14.49 39.57
C ASP A 548 7.67 -14.79 39.43
N GLY A 549 6.90 -14.34 40.42
CA GLY A 549 5.44 -14.50 40.46
C GLY A 549 4.73 -13.73 39.36
N GLU A 550 5.33 -12.64 38.85
CA GLU A 550 4.82 -11.87 37.71
C GLU A 550 5.13 -12.52 36.35
N SER A 551 5.97 -13.59 36.32
CA SER A 551 6.39 -14.30 35.11
C SER A 551 7.03 -13.41 34.04
N ASP A 552 7.74 -12.35 34.46
CA ASP A 552 8.41 -11.39 33.58
C ASP A 552 9.89 -11.73 33.33
N GLY A 553 10.36 -12.82 33.94
CA GLY A 553 11.75 -13.28 33.85
C GLY A 553 12.70 -12.47 34.74
N ARG A 554 12.21 -11.73 35.74
CA ARG A 554 13.01 -10.98 36.72
C ARG A 554 12.68 -11.47 38.13
N ILE A 555 13.57 -11.13 39.07
CA ILE A 555 13.33 -11.43 40.48
C ILE A 555 12.47 -10.31 41.06
N ASP A 556 11.31 -10.67 41.61
CA ASP A 556 10.37 -9.73 42.21
C ASP A 556 11.00 -8.92 43.35
N ALA A 557 10.58 -7.66 43.46
CA ALA A 557 11.16 -6.73 44.42
C ALA A 557 10.84 -7.10 45.88
N ASP A 558 9.74 -7.80 46.10
CA ASP A 558 9.21 -8.26 47.39
C ASP A 558 9.65 -9.68 47.79
N ALA A 559 10.33 -10.43 46.91
CA ALA A 559 10.88 -11.75 47.22
C ALA A 559 11.79 -11.70 48.48
N GLY A 560 11.37 -12.42 49.53
CA GLY A 560 11.96 -12.39 50.85
C GLY A 560 13.26 -13.21 50.97
N PRO A 561 14.03 -13.06 52.07
CA PRO A 561 15.23 -13.87 52.30
C PRO A 561 14.98 -15.38 52.33
N ALA A 562 13.84 -15.81 52.87
CA ALA A 562 13.45 -17.22 52.93
C ALA A 562 13.12 -17.77 51.53
N ASP A 563 12.36 -17.04 50.71
CA ASP A 563 11.98 -17.44 49.35
C ASP A 563 13.19 -17.50 48.43
N LEU A 564 14.07 -16.50 48.50
CA LEU A 564 15.32 -16.50 47.74
C LEU A 564 16.25 -17.65 48.15
N ALA A 565 16.34 -17.96 49.45
CA ALA A 565 17.12 -19.11 49.91
C ALA A 565 16.49 -20.43 49.44
N CYS A 566 15.17 -20.56 49.50
CA CYS A 566 14.43 -21.72 49.03
C CYS A 566 14.62 -21.94 47.52
N ALA A 567 14.51 -20.88 46.70
CA ALA A 567 14.78 -20.94 45.27
C ALA A 567 16.23 -21.36 44.96
N ILE A 568 17.22 -20.88 45.73
CA ILE A 568 18.62 -21.33 45.58
C ILE A 568 18.76 -22.82 45.91
N VAL A 569 18.07 -23.31 46.94
CA VAL A 569 18.10 -24.72 47.33
C VAL A 569 17.49 -25.60 46.24
N LEU A 570 16.30 -25.23 45.74
CA LEU A 570 15.61 -25.94 44.67
C LEU A 570 16.43 -25.97 43.38
N THR A 571 16.97 -24.83 42.96
CA THR A 571 17.82 -24.77 41.75
C THR A 571 19.09 -25.60 41.88
N ARG A 572 19.73 -25.62 43.05
CA ARG A 572 20.90 -26.47 43.32
C ARG A 572 20.54 -27.96 43.35
N ALA A 573 19.39 -28.32 43.92
CA ALA A 573 18.92 -29.70 43.95
C ALA A 573 18.51 -30.19 42.55
N GLY A 574 17.81 -29.35 41.78
CA GLY A 574 17.50 -29.60 40.38
C GLY A 574 18.76 -29.81 39.56
N ARG A 575 19.78 -28.95 39.71
CA ARG A 575 21.06 -29.12 39.02
C ARG A 575 21.80 -30.39 39.44
N ALA A 576 21.84 -30.70 40.74
CA ALA A 576 22.44 -31.95 41.23
C ALA A 576 21.77 -33.18 40.59
N SER A 577 20.44 -33.15 40.42
CA SER A 577 19.70 -34.22 39.73
C SER A 577 20.05 -34.34 38.24
N THR A 578 20.46 -33.26 37.59
CA THR A 578 20.94 -33.29 36.19
C THR A 578 22.40 -33.75 36.07
N GLU A 579 23.24 -33.39 37.02
CA GLU A 579 24.70 -33.62 36.98
C GLU A 579 25.10 -34.99 37.54
N ASP A 580 24.39 -35.49 38.55
CA ASP A 580 24.76 -36.72 39.28
C ASP A 580 23.59 -37.72 39.36
N PRO A 581 23.74 -38.93 38.78
CA PRO A 581 22.77 -40.02 38.89
C PRO A 581 22.49 -40.46 40.34
N ASP A 582 23.47 -40.35 41.24
CA ASP A 582 23.39 -40.81 42.63
C ASP A 582 23.01 -39.69 43.61
N ALA A 583 22.57 -38.52 43.09
CA ALA A 583 22.08 -37.43 43.91
C ALA A 583 20.80 -37.85 44.66
N GLY A 584 20.93 -38.07 45.97
CA GLY A 584 19.79 -38.37 46.83
C GLY A 584 18.79 -37.19 46.92
N PRO A 585 17.54 -37.45 47.30
CA PRO A 585 16.45 -36.46 47.28
C PRO A 585 16.51 -35.49 48.48
N HIS A 586 17.65 -35.38 49.18
CA HIS A 586 17.78 -34.54 50.36
C HIS A 586 18.90 -33.53 50.19
N VAL A 587 18.77 -32.39 50.84
CA VAL A 587 19.80 -31.35 50.93
C VAL A 587 20.41 -31.30 52.32
N CYS A 588 21.48 -30.55 52.50
CA CYS A 588 22.10 -30.40 53.82
C CYS A 588 21.16 -29.69 54.80
N GLY A 589 20.66 -30.40 55.81
CA GLY A 589 19.78 -29.83 56.85
C GLY A 589 20.48 -28.91 57.87
N ARG A 590 21.80 -28.70 57.73
CA ARG A 590 22.53 -27.73 58.54
C ARG A 590 22.60 -26.37 57.84
N ASN A 591 23.00 -26.38 56.58
CA ASN A 591 22.86 -25.22 55.70
C ASN A 591 22.38 -25.73 54.33
N PRO A 592 21.08 -25.60 54.02
CA PRO A 592 20.51 -26.06 52.75
C PRO A 592 21.21 -25.46 51.52
N LEU A 593 21.83 -24.29 51.65
CA LEU A 593 22.61 -23.68 50.58
C LEU A 593 23.83 -24.53 50.20
N HIS A 594 24.32 -25.46 51.02
CA HIS A 594 25.40 -26.36 50.60
C HIS A 594 25.01 -27.34 49.49
N GLY A 595 23.71 -27.50 49.20
CA GLY A 595 23.21 -28.39 48.16
C GLY A 595 22.96 -29.82 48.67
N ALA A 596 23.07 -30.79 47.76
CA ALA A 596 22.68 -32.19 48.00
C ALA A 596 23.42 -32.84 49.18
N ALA A 597 22.68 -33.61 49.97
CA ALA A 597 23.22 -34.39 51.07
C ALA A 597 23.90 -35.67 50.56
N ARG A 598 24.99 -36.07 51.24
CA ARG A 598 25.80 -37.27 50.92
C ARG A 598 25.88 -38.26 52.08
N GLY A 599 25.24 -37.94 53.20
CA GLY A 599 25.20 -38.80 54.37
C GLY A 599 24.25 -38.25 55.41
N ARG A 600 24.15 -38.97 56.54
CA ARG A 600 23.38 -38.57 57.70
C ARG A 600 24.31 -38.36 58.88
N ARG A 601 23.96 -37.42 59.75
CA ARG A 601 24.70 -37.17 60.99
C ARG A 601 23.71 -36.92 62.12
N GLU A 602 23.98 -37.52 63.27
CA GLU A 602 23.26 -37.23 64.51
C GLU A 602 23.69 -35.86 65.02
N ILE A 603 22.73 -34.97 65.24
CA ILE A 603 22.95 -33.66 65.81
C ILE A 603 22.34 -33.63 67.20
N GLN A 604 23.16 -33.19 68.15
CA GLN A 604 22.72 -32.87 69.49
C GLN A 604 22.19 -31.42 69.49
N PRO A 605 20.95 -31.18 69.95
CA PRO A 605 20.43 -29.82 70.03
C PRO A 605 21.26 -28.97 70.99
N ASP A 606 21.51 -27.71 70.62
CA ASP A 606 22.15 -26.72 71.49
C ASP A 606 21.14 -26.29 72.56
N GLY A 607 21.24 -26.87 73.77
CA GLY A 607 20.42 -26.51 74.93
C GLY A 607 19.88 -27.72 75.73
N ASP A 608 19.87 -27.57 77.05
CA ASP A 608 19.61 -28.59 78.07
C ASP A 608 18.25 -29.34 77.93
N SER A 609 18.21 -30.58 78.45
CA SER A 609 17.11 -31.58 78.53
C SER A 609 16.90 -32.61 77.38
N ASP A 610 17.19 -33.87 77.71
CA ASP A 610 16.53 -35.16 77.39
C ASP A 610 15.76 -35.40 76.06
N VAL A 611 16.14 -34.75 74.96
CA VAL A 611 15.60 -35.03 73.61
C VAL A 611 16.59 -35.90 72.82
N LEU A 612 16.12 -37.08 72.37
CA LEU A 612 16.87 -38.00 71.50
C LEU A 612 17.51 -37.25 70.32
N GLY A 613 18.80 -37.49 70.07
CA GLY A 613 19.56 -36.86 68.98
C GLY A 613 18.85 -37.02 67.64
N ARG A 614 18.70 -35.93 66.88
CA ARG A 614 18.03 -35.95 65.58
C ARG A 614 19.06 -36.25 64.49
N VAL A 615 18.82 -37.32 63.74
CA VAL A 615 19.64 -37.67 62.57
C VAL A 615 19.17 -36.86 61.36
N ILE A 616 19.99 -35.93 60.88
CA ILE A 616 19.66 -35.10 59.71
C ILE A 616 20.57 -35.39 58.50
N PRO A 617 20.07 -35.21 57.26
CA PRO A 617 20.90 -35.29 56.07
C PRO A 617 21.90 -34.13 56.01
N VAL A 618 23.17 -34.41 55.68
CA VAL A 618 24.23 -33.40 55.57
C VAL A 618 25.05 -33.61 54.31
N CYS A 619 25.61 -32.52 53.76
CA CYS A 619 26.60 -32.61 52.69
C CYS A 619 27.90 -33.25 53.21
N GLU A 620 28.78 -33.66 52.30
CA GLU A 620 30.05 -34.32 52.64
C GLU A 620 30.92 -33.48 53.58
N ALA A 621 31.05 -32.17 53.32
CA ALA A 621 31.81 -31.25 54.17
C ALA A 621 31.23 -31.16 55.60
N CYS A 622 29.91 -31.07 55.75
CA CYS A 622 29.25 -31.05 57.07
C CYS A 622 29.26 -32.42 57.75
N ARG A 623 29.43 -33.51 56.99
CA ARG A 623 29.65 -34.86 57.54
C ARG A 623 31.01 -34.95 58.21
N GLU A 624 32.03 -34.31 57.65
CA GLU A 624 33.38 -34.28 58.24
C GLU A 624 33.45 -33.26 59.39
N THR A 625 33.19 -31.98 59.09
CA THR A 625 33.27 -30.88 60.06
C THR A 625 31.93 -30.13 60.11
N PRO A 626 31.17 -30.19 61.22
CA PRO A 626 29.88 -29.52 61.31
C PRO A 626 30.02 -27.99 61.21
N GLY A 627 29.53 -27.41 60.11
CA GLY A 627 29.50 -25.95 59.93
C GLY A 627 28.41 -25.26 60.78
N PRO A 628 28.30 -23.94 60.84
CA PRO A 628 27.16 -23.26 61.45
C PRO A 628 25.82 -23.56 60.73
N MET A 629 24.70 -23.44 61.45
CA MET A 629 23.36 -23.56 60.86
C MET A 629 23.02 -22.31 60.05
N LEU A 630 22.33 -22.46 58.90
CA LEU A 630 21.85 -21.33 58.12
C LEU A 630 20.91 -20.47 58.95
N ARG A 631 21.21 -19.17 59.01
CA ARG A 631 20.35 -18.17 59.63
C ARG A 631 19.97 -17.12 58.59
N LEU A 632 18.70 -16.75 58.54
CA LEU A 632 18.19 -15.70 57.66
C LEU A 632 17.55 -14.60 58.50
N ARG A 633 17.39 -13.42 57.92
CA ARG A 633 16.62 -12.34 58.58
C ARG A 633 15.15 -12.73 58.53
N SER A 634 14.48 -12.67 59.68
CA SER A 634 13.02 -12.79 59.75
C SER A 634 12.37 -11.61 59.04
N SER A 635 11.28 -11.81 58.31
CA SER A 635 10.53 -10.72 57.64
C SER A 635 9.40 -10.15 58.53
N THR A 636 9.36 -10.51 59.82
CA THR A 636 8.30 -10.13 60.76
C THR A 636 8.50 -8.71 61.31
N THR A 637 7.87 -7.74 60.63
CA THR A 637 7.57 -6.35 61.04
C THR A 637 8.49 -5.67 62.06
N GLY A 638 9.34 -4.75 61.56
CA GLY A 638 9.50 -3.43 62.15
C GLY A 638 10.55 -3.25 63.25
N GLY A 639 11.81 -3.57 62.97
CA GLY A 639 12.94 -3.03 63.74
C GLY A 639 14.10 -4.01 63.89
N GLY A 640 15.13 -3.88 63.04
CA GLY A 640 16.41 -4.58 63.19
C GLY A 640 16.30 -6.10 63.26
N ASP A 641 15.77 -6.75 62.22
CA ASP A 641 15.47 -8.19 62.24
C ASP A 641 16.68 -9.05 62.61
N PRO A 642 16.63 -9.79 63.73
CA PRO A 642 17.70 -10.69 64.11
C PRO A 642 17.79 -11.87 63.13
N TYR A 643 19.02 -12.35 62.90
CA TYR A 643 19.25 -13.58 62.15
C TYR A 643 18.74 -14.78 62.97
N VAL A 644 17.69 -15.45 62.49
CA VAL A 644 17.10 -16.64 63.13
C VAL A 644 17.43 -17.90 62.33
N PRO A 645 17.56 -19.08 62.97
CA PRO A 645 17.76 -20.35 62.26
C PRO A 645 16.66 -20.61 61.25
N TYR A 646 17.01 -21.07 60.05
CA TYR A 646 16.02 -21.31 59.00
C TYR A 646 14.86 -22.26 59.37
N PRO A 647 15.00 -23.27 60.26
CA PRO A 647 13.88 -24.12 60.65
C PRO A 647 12.81 -23.40 61.48
N THR A 648 13.13 -22.20 62.00
CA THR A 648 12.20 -21.39 62.80
C THR A 648 11.45 -20.34 61.98
N LEU A 649 11.74 -20.23 60.68
CA LEU A 649 11.09 -19.29 59.78
C LEU A 649 9.72 -19.83 59.31
N PRO A 650 8.75 -18.97 59.00
CA PRO A 650 7.56 -19.40 58.29
C PRO A 650 7.91 -19.81 56.84
N GLY A 651 7.10 -20.69 56.27
CA GLY A 651 7.18 -21.10 54.86
C GLY A 651 7.92 -22.43 54.60
N PRO A 652 7.94 -22.88 53.34
CA PRO A 652 8.33 -24.25 52.95
C PRO A 652 9.80 -24.58 53.27
N LEU A 653 10.69 -23.58 53.34
CA LEU A 653 12.10 -23.79 53.67
C LEU A 653 12.31 -24.44 55.05
N ALA A 654 11.42 -24.21 56.01
CA ALA A 654 11.55 -24.73 57.37
C ALA A 654 11.46 -26.26 57.42
N ALA A 655 10.65 -26.88 56.55
CA ALA A 655 10.45 -28.34 56.50
C ALA A 655 11.75 -29.12 56.25
N LEU A 656 12.75 -28.49 55.62
CA LEU A 656 14.07 -29.10 55.44
C LEU A 656 14.80 -29.34 56.78
N GLY A 657 14.49 -28.57 57.83
CA GLY A 657 15.01 -28.79 59.18
C GLY A 657 14.49 -30.07 59.83
N ASP A 658 13.34 -30.55 59.36
CA ASP A 658 12.72 -31.83 59.75
C ASP A 658 13.13 -33.00 58.85
N GLY A 659 13.99 -32.76 57.86
CA GLY A 659 14.50 -33.78 56.95
C GLY A 659 13.63 -34.02 55.72
N ALA A 660 12.75 -33.07 55.37
CA ALA A 660 11.98 -33.12 54.12
C ALA A 660 12.88 -33.35 52.90
N SER A 661 12.35 -34.07 51.91
CA SER A 661 13.01 -34.24 50.61
C SER A 661 12.82 -32.99 49.74
N THR A 662 13.63 -32.86 48.70
CA THR A 662 13.44 -31.84 47.66
C THR A 662 12.09 -32.00 46.96
N ASP A 663 11.61 -33.23 46.76
CA ASP A 663 10.30 -33.50 46.15
C ASP A 663 9.14 -33.06 47.08
N GLN A 664 9.31 -33.19 48.40
CA GLN A 664 8.37 -32.63 49.36
C GLN A 664 8.42 -31.09 49.33
N LEU A 665 9.63 -30.51 49.26
CA LEU A 665 9.81 -29.06 49.21
C LEU A 665 9.15 -28.44 47.96
N THR A 666 9.25 -29.08 46.79
CA THR A 666 8.55 -28.59 45.58
C THR A 666 7.04 -28.66 45.74
N SER A 667 6.51 -29.70 46.38
CA SER A 667 5.08 -29.82 46.71
C SER A 667 4.63 -28.74 47.70
N ASP A 668 5.37 -28.53 48.78
CA ASP A 668 5.05 -27.55 49.82
C ASP A 668 5.07 -26.12 49.25
N VAL A 669 5.99 -25.81 48.32
CA VAL A 669 6.03 -24.53 47.61
C VAL A 669 4.78 -24.37 46.75
N ARG A 670 4.41 -25.37 45.95
CA ARG A 670 3.20 -25.30 45.12
C ARG A 670 1.95 -25.10 45.96
N GLU A 671 1.82 -25.84 47.06
CA GLU A 671 0.71 -25.69 48.01
C GLU A 671 0.69 -24.30 48.65
N HIS A 672 1.86 -23.77 49.04
CA HIS A 672 1.98 -22.42 49.62
C HIS A 672 1.44 -21.32 48.68
N PHE A 673 1.59 -21.51 47.36
CA PHE A 673 1.09 -20.59 46.33
C PHE A 673 -0.26 -21.02 45.73
N GLY A 674 -0.93 -22.04 46.27
CA GLY A 674 -2.25 -22.49 45.81
C GLY A 674 -2.27 -23.22 44.46
N VAL A 675 -1.14 -23.78 44.04
CA VAL A 675 -0.98 -24.57 42.81
C VAL A 675 -1.05 -26.06 43.17
N HIS A 676 -1.96 -26.82 42.54
CA HIS A 676 -2.17 -28.26 42.79
C HIS A 676 -1.76 -29.13 41.61
#